data_AF-A0A182SFN8-F1
#
_entry.id   AF-A0A182SFN8-F1
#
_cell.length_a   1.000
_cell.length_b   1.000
_cell.length_c   1.000
_cell.angle_alpha   90.00
_cell.angle_beta   90.00
_cell.angle_gamma   90.00
#
_symmetry.space_group_name_H-M   'P 1'
#
loop_
_entity.id
_entity.type
_entity.pdbx_description
1 polymer ?
#
loop_
_entity_poly.entity_id
_entity_poly.type
_entity_poly.pdbx_seq_one_letter_code
_entity_poly.pdbx_strand_id
1 'polypeptide(L)'
;TPESVFEETYPTIATVTPVVDISTVGPKVQAMLYEAVQYLQENQITQQESDTKYGLLITSIIEALKPFTVENYAQFWTVLIKSTTPKDLMAVDIFYKVLPSVGTKYSVQFVMDMVKSHKVKDSVASGMLFSLGVNVRVPSVEFLHAVEDFVNFPEYVKPDVAHAAILSFGTMVYKTFQHEKYSTEIEKYVKMYYKHLKEAKTFEEQLVWLHGLKNIQLGTVGELLVPLVKGEPVLEFAYDRHLQVHVIYALMEIMEHEHDALFEVVFPIVIDDTLPVELRVAAVKVIVSMEDVHYCSKLVTFMKTETNVHLYSYFVTTVRSLVNSDVYFGTEFYHYLQHVVSEFVHYDPAVETKSFFYDYVDVEQKVGSIIRGNMIADVKYNKVNQFYISFAPYVMDRVYDLYSVYVKFEGVHNPLSLVWPKLFNVDPKTINEPITKNHENVPVHVEFTFMANGKVVYTKYFNEETIKQFYTYTYLTILKTLQYQFTTVLNVADVELYTPTYDGVPVKVALKMPLVSQFKYNVVVPSTTNQNEVTLTVNSFFRMWMHGYYGVSVYNPFAVTWQGTRRVQAFDFHVPLVFDVIFNFQQNSFKLVWSKHANEVFNVVGFKSHVKTQVYAKPDTEVDYLKPTCPACYHYETVTAVPVPKKKDVVLYEAHSKYTGLHFFLSVFDVEVPPTVKYFK
;
A
#
# COMPACT_ATOMS: atom_id res chain seq x y z
N THR A 1 5.81 34.35 0.05
CA THR A 1 4.65 34.63 -0.83
C THR A 1 3.94 33.33 -1.05
N PRO A 2 2.63 33.24 -0.78
CA PRO A 2 1.92 31.98 -0.84
C PRO A 2 1.73 31.59 -2.30
N GLU A 3 2.54 30.64 -2.76
CA GLU A 3 2.32 29.95 -4.03
C GLU A 3 1.09 29.06 -3.87
N SER A 4 -0.05 29.59 -4.31
CA SER A 4 -1.27 28.82 -4.55
C SER A 4 -0.98 27.86 -5.71
N VAL A 5 -0.83 26.58 -5.39
CA VAL A 5 -0.85 25.49 -6.34
C VAL A 5 -1.96 24.58 -5.79
N PHE A 6 -3.06 24.26 -6.46
CA PHE A 6 -3.37 24.11 -7.87
C PHE A 6 -4.83 24.53 -8.12
N GLU A 7 -5.13 24.95 -9.35
CA GLU A 7 -6.44 25.46 -9.84
C GLU A 7 -6.71 26.96 -9.62
N GLU A 8 -5.76 27.81 -10.03
CA GLU A 8 -6.23 28.93 -10.86
C GLU A 8 -6.69 28.32 -12.18
N THR A 9 -8.01 28.30 -12.42
CA THR A 9 -8.56 28.02 -13.74
C THR A 9 -8.11 29.15 -14.66
N TYR A 10 -6.92 29.00 -15.25
CA TYR A 10 -6.49 29.88 -16.32
C TYR A 10 -7.49 29.71 -17.47
N PRO A 11 -8.07 30.79 -18.00
CA PRO A 11 -8.95 30.70 -19.15
C PRO A 11 -8.14 30.12 -20.31
N THR A 12 -8.37 28.85 -20.63
CA THR A 12 -7.75 28.15 -21.75
C THR A 12 -8.74 28.06 -22.90
N ILE A 13 -8.23 28.13 -24.13
CA ILE A 13 -9.04 28.36 -25.34
C ILE A 13 -10.04 27.22 -25.67
N ALA A 14 -9.96 26.05 -25.06
CA ALA A 14 -11.03 25.04 -25.11
C ALA A 14 -10.78 23.88 -24.14
N THR A 15 -11.75 23.59 -23.28
CA THR A 15 -12.01 22.22 -22.82
C THR A 15 -13.48 21.92 -23.11
N VAL A 16 -13.75 21.26 -24.24
CA VAL A 16 -15.08 20.72 -24.52
C VAL A 16 -15.34 19.66 -23.45
N THR A 17 -16.38 19.80 -22.63
CA THR A 17 -16.83 18.70 -21.78
C THR A 17 -17.41 17.62 -22.70
N PRO A 18 -16.78 16.45 -22.84
CA PRO A 18 -17.24 15.46 -23.80
C PRO A 18 -18.60 14.88 -23.35
N VAL A 19 -19.59 14.91 -24.23
CA VAL A 19 -20.83 14.15 -24.04
C VAL A 19 -20.49 12.68 -24.26
N VAL A 20 -20.64 11.86 -23.23
CA VAL A 20 -20.33 10.43 -23.30
C VAL A 20 -21.52 9.67 -23.89
N ASP A 21 -21.32 9.07 -25.05
CA ASP A 21 -22.22 8.05 -25.59
C ASP A 21 -21.77 6.66 -25.12
N ILE A 22 -22.55 6.04 -24.22
CA ILE A 22 -22.26 4.73 -23.66
C ILE A 22 -22.27 3.62 -24.71
N SER A 23 -23.04 3.77 -25.80
CA SER A 23 -23.05 2.78 -26.88
C SER A 23 -21.72 2.71 -27.62
N THR A 24 -20.96 3.81 -27.60
CA THR A 24 -19.64 3.92 -28.24
C THR A 24 -18.50 3.69 -27.25
N VAL A 25 -18.54 4.31 -26.07
CA VAL A 25 -17.44 4.25 -25.09
C VAL A 25 -17.48 2.97 -24.25
N GLY A 26 -18.67 2.47 -23.89
CA GLY A 26 -18.85 1.26 -23.08
C GLY A 26 -18.12 0.03 -23.66
N PRO A 27 -18.33 -0.33 -24.94
CA PRO A 27 -17.63 -1.45 -25.56
C PRO A 27 -16.10 -1.29 -25.57
N LYS A 28 -15.59 -0.06 -25.75
CA LYS A 28 -14.14 0.22 -25.71
C LYS A 28 -13.58 -0.04 -24.30
N VAL A 29 -14.26 0.43 -23.25
CA VAL A 29 -13.85 0.16 -21.86
C VAL A 29 -13.93 -1.33 -21.52
N GLN A 30 -14.99 -2.02 -21.96
CA GLN A 30 -15.14 -3.46 -21.75
C GLN A 30 -14.01 -4.26 -22.43
N ALA A 31 -13.64 -3.91 -23.66
CA ALA A 31 -12.51 -4.51 -24.35
C ALA A 31 -11.19 -4.31 -23.57
N MET A 32 -10.96 -3.09 -23.06
CA MET A 32 -9.78 -2.82 -22.21
C MET A 32 -9.77 -3.63 -20.91
N LEU A 33 -10.93 -3.80 -20.25
CA LEU A 33 -11.03 -4.66 -19.07
C LEU A 33 -10.68 -6.12 -19.41
N TYR A 34 -11.14 -6.62 -20.56
CA TYR A 34 -10.80 -7.96 -21.03
C TYR A 34 -9.33 -8.15 -21.37
N GLU A 35 -8.69 -7.12 -21.95
CA GLU A 35 -7.25 -7.10 -22.16
C GLU A 35 -6.50 -7.14 -20.82
N ALA A 36 -7.01 -6.47 -19.78
CA ALA A 36 -6.39 -6.47 -18.44
C ALA A 36 -6.52 -7.85 -17.77
N VAL A 37 -7.67 -8.51 -17.93
CA VAL A 37 -7.85 -9.90 -17.48
C VAL A 37 -6.86 -10.83 -18.17
N GLN A 38 -6.66 -10.66 -19.49
CA GLN A 38 -5.73 -11.46 -20.25
C GLN A 38 -4.28 -11.23 -19.80
N TYR A 39 -3.87 -9.96 -19.62
CA TYR A 39 -2.53 -9.61 -19.16
C TYR A 39 -2.18 -10.27 -17.81
N LEU A 40 -3.15 -10.31 -16.87
CA LEU A 40 -2.99 -10.98 -15.58
C LEU A 40 -2.83 -12.51 -15.68
N GLN A 41 -3.16 -13.13 -16.80
CA GLN A 41 -3.07 -14.57 -17.03
C GLN A 41 -1.79 -15.01 -17.76
N GLU A 42 -1.06 -14.07 -18.35
CA GLU A 42 0.14 -14.30 -19.16
C GLU A 42 1.43 -14.27 -18.31
N ASN A 43 2.53 -14.82 -18.85
CA ASN A 43 3.86 -14.68 -18.25
C ASN A 43 4.52 -13.39 -18.74
N GLN A 44 4.66 -12.42 -17.84
CA GLN A 44 5.25 -11.11 -18.15
C GLN A 44 6.77 -11.05 -17.93
N ILE A 45 7.35 -12.05 -17.26
CA ILE A 45 8.78 -12.12 -16.97
C ILE A 45 9.49 -12.74 -18.17
N THR A 46 9.75 -11.90 -19.17
CA THR A 46 10.41 -12.25 -20.44
C THR A 46 11.54 -11.24 -20.73
N GLN A 47 12.44 -11.58 -21.65
CA GLN A 47 13.48 -10.67 -22.15
C GLN A 47 12.97 -9.72 -23.26
N GLN A 48 11.66 -9.47 -23.29
CA GLN A 48 11.04 -8.59 -24.28
C GLN A 48 10.52 -7.33 -23.60
N GLU A 49 10.69 -6.21 -24.30
CA GLU A 49 10.08 -4.94 -23.93
C GLU A 49 8.56 -5.10 -23.75
N SER A 50 8.01 -4.51 -22.68
CA SER A 50 6.56 -4.44 -22.51
C SER A 50 5.95 -3.54 -23.59
N ASP A 51 5.02 -4.10 -24.37
CA ASP A 51 4.24 -3.36 -25.36
C ASP A 51 3.53 -2.18 -24.70
N THR A 52 3.63 -1.01 -25.32
CA THR A 52 3.01 0.24 -24.86
C THR A 52 1.49 0.14 -24.71
N LYS A 53 0.81 -0.68 -25.54
CA LYS A 53 -0.65 -0.83 -25.50
C LYS A 53 -1.09 -1.47 -24.17
N TYR A 54 -0.51 -2.61 -23.81
CA TYR A 54 -0.68 -3.22 -22.49
C TYR A 54 -0.02 -2.37 -21.39
N GLY A 55 1.03 -1.66 -21.76
CA GLY A 55 1.78 -0.66 -21.00
C GLY A 55 0.95 0.39 -20.28
N LEU A 56 -0.23 0.77 -20.76
CA LEU A 56 -0.98 1.91 -20.20
C LEU A 56 -2.45 1.60 -20.01
N LEU A 57 -2.79 0.32 -19.93
CA LEU A 57 -4.16 -0.15 -20.01
C LEU A 57 -5.02 0.35 -18.83
N ILE A 58 -4.54 0.23 -17.59
CA ILE A 58 -5.26 0.72 -16.41
C ILE A 58 -5.45 2.24 -16.47
N THR A 59 -4.41 2.99 -16.82
CA THR A 59 -4.53 4.44 -17.01
C THR A 59 -5.55 4.77 -18.10
N SER A 60 -5.56 4.02 -19.20
CA SER A 60 -6.49 4.25 -20.32
C SER A 60 -7.95 3.97 -19.92
N ILE A 61 -8.19 2.94 -19.09
CA ILE A 61 -9.51 2.67 -18.50
C ILE A 61 -9.93 3.84 -17.60
N ILE A 62 -9.04 4.30 -16.72
CA ILE A 62 -9.32 5.43 -15.82
C ILE A 62 -9.68 6.69 -16.62
N GLU A 63 -8.87 7.06 -17.61
CA GLU A 63 -9.11 8.24 -18.45
C GLU A 63 -10.43 8.14 -19.23
N ALA A 64 -10.79 6.94 -19.71
CA ALA A 64 -12.06 6.73 -20.42
C ALA A 64 -13.29 6.82 -19.49
N LEU A 65 -13.13 6.53 -18.20
CA LEU A 65 -14.19 6.60 -17.20
C LEU A 65 -14.34 8.00 -16.56
N LYS A 66 -13.29 8.83 -16.54
CA LYS A 66 -13.35 10.20 -15.99
C LYS A 66 -14.60 11.01 -16.42
N PRO A 67 -15.02 11.06 -17.70
CA PRO A 67 -16.14 11.89 -18.11
C PRO A 67 -17.53 11.28 -17.81
N PHE A 68 -17.60 10.09 -17.18
CA PHE A 68 -18.88 9.45 -16.89
C PHE A 68 -19.65 10.20 -15.80
N THR A 69 -20.95 10.38 -16.02
CA THR A 69 -21.92 10.73 -14.97
C THR A 69 -22.36 9.48 -14.19
N VAL A 70 -23.14 9.66 -13.12
CA VAL A 70 -23.69 8.53 -12.33
C VAL A 70 -24.57 7.63 -13.20
N GLU A 71 -25.36 8.21 -14.11
CA GLU A 71 -26.23 7.49 -15.04
C GLU A 71 -25.40 6.65 -16.02
N ASN A 72 -24.31 7.21 -16.54
CA ASN A 72 -23.40 6.53 -17.44
C ASN A 72 -22.77 5.31 -16.76
N TYR A 73 -22.32 5.47 -15.51
CA TYR A 73 -21.82 4.35 -14.71
C TYR A 73 -22.90 3.28 -14.50
N ALA A 74 -24.13 3.65 -14.17
CA ALA A 74 -25.22 2.71 -13.96
C ALA A 74 -25.57 1.92 -15.23
N GLN A 75 -25.60 2.59 -16.39
CA GLN A 75 -25.82 1.95 -17.69
C GLN A 75 -24.68 0.97 -18.03
N PHE A 76 -23.43 1.42 -17.91
CA PHE A 76 -22.27 0.59 -18.21
C PHE A 76 -22.17 -0.63 -17.27
N TRP A 77 -22.38 -0.43 -15.97
CA TRP A 77 -22.40 -1.50 -14.98
C TRP A 77 -23.46 -2.55 -15.30
N THR A 78 -24.67 -2.12 -15.69
CA THR A 78 -25.76 -3.02 -16.10
C THR A 78 -25.40 -3.85 -17.32
N VAL A 79 -24.62 -3.31 -18.26
CA VAL A 79 -24.11 -4.07 -19.41
C VAL A 79 -23.04 -5.07 -18.96
N LEU A 80 -22.12 -4.64 -18.10
CA LEU A 80 -20.98 -5.45 -17.68
C LEU A 80 -21.40 -6.69 -16.87
N ILE A 81 -22.44 -6.58 -16.03
CA ILE A 81 -22.91 -7.70 -15.19
C ILE A 81 -23.85 -8.68 -15.90
N LYS A 82 -24.32 -8.38 -17.13
CA LYS A 82 -25.25 -9.26 -17.86
C LYS A 82 -24.62 -10.59 -18.27
N SER A 83 -23.30 -10.62 -18.44
CA SER A 83 -22.57 -11.82 -18.85
C SER A 83 -21.85 -12.46 -17.67
N THR A 84 -21.85 -13.79 -17.58
CA THR A 84 -21.42 -14.54 -16.39
C THR A 84 -20.24 -15.48 -16.65
N THR A 85 -19.51 -15.32 -17.76
CA THR A 85 -18.32 -16.14 -18.01
C THR A 85 -17.23 -15.82 -16.97
N PRO A 86 -16.28 -16.75 -16.71
CA PRO A 86 -15.16 -16.47 -15.80
C PRO A 86 -14.39 -15.20 -16.17
N LYS A 87 -14.24 -14.92 -17.48
CA LYS A 87 -13.59 -13.71 -17.98
C LYS A 87 -14.39 -12.45 -17.65
N ASP A 88 -15.73 -12.52 -17.73
CA ASP A 88 -16.63 -11.41 -17.36
C ASP A 88 -16.59 -11.13 -15.86
N LEU A 89 -16.62 -12.18 -15.04
CA LEU A 89 -16.52 -12.04 -13.59
C LEU A 89 -15.19 -11.38 -13.19
N MET A 90 -14.08 -11.74 -13.84
CA MET A 90 -12.79 -11.06 -13.63
C MET A 90 -12.78 -9.62 -14.15
N ALA A 91 -13.47 -9.32 -15.26
CA ALA A 91 -13.57 -7.96 -15.78
C ALA A 91 -14.40 -7.05 -14.86
N VAL A 92 -15.53 -7.55 -14.34
CA VAL A 92 -16.34 -6.89 -13.30
C VAL A 92 -15.50 -6.68 -12.03
N ASP A 93 -14.74 -7.70 -11.64
CA ASP A 93 -13.84 -7.64 -10.49
C ASP A 93 -12.81 -6.51 -10.64
N ILE A 94 -12.12 -6.42 -11.79
CA ILE A 94 -11.18 -5.32 -12.10
C ILE A 94 -11.91 -3.97 -12.15
N PHE A 95 -13.09 -3.89 -12.77
CA PHE A 95 -13.88 -2.66 -12.84
C PHE A 95 -14.14 -2.08 -11.44
N TYR A 96 -14.56 -2.90 -10.48
CA TYR A 96 -14.78 -2.45 -9.10
C TYR A 96 -13.53 -1.87 -8.44
N LYS A 97 -12.33 -2.35 -8.81
CA LYS A 97 -11.06 -1.85 -8.23
C LYS A 97 -10.54 -0.61 -8.94
N VAL A 98 -10.80 -0.49 -10.24
CA VAL A 98 -10.46 0.71 -11.01
C VAL A 98 -11.39 1.87 -10.67
N LEU A 99 -12.66 1.61 -10.38
CA LEU A 99 -13.68 2.64 -10.18
C LEU A 99 -13.30 3.68 -9.08
N PRO A 100 -12.82 3.29 -7.88
CA PRO A 100 -12.31 4.25 -6.89
C PRO A 100 -11.15 5.12 -7.40
N SER A 101 -10.29 4.56 -8.26
CA SER A 101 -9.13 5.25 -8.85
C SER A 101 -9.50 6.32 -9.90
N VAL A 102 -10.77 6.35 -10.34
CA VAL A 102 -11.28 7.40 -11.22
C VAL A 102 -11.39 8.73 -10.47
N GLY A 103 -11.85 8.71 -9.22
CA GLY A 103 -11.74 9.83 -8.27
C GLY A 103 -12.56 11.08 -8.60
N THR A 104 -13.47 11.03 -9.56
CA THR A 104 -14.40 12.13 -9.87
C THR A 104 -15.60 12.10 -8.92
N LYS A 105 -16.25 13.26 -8.70
CA LYS A 105 -17.46 13.37 -7.89
C LYS A 105 -18.52 12.31 -8.27
N TYR A 106 -18.73 12.09 -9.56
CA TYR A 106 -19.70 11.10 -10.05
C TYR A 106 -19.28 9.65 -9.77
N SER A 107 -17.99 9.32 -9.90
CA SER A 107 -17.49 7.99 -9.54
C SER A 107 -17.64 7.72 -8.04
N VAL A 108 -17.35 8.71 -7.19
CA VAL A 108 -17.48 8.60 -5.73
C VAL A 108 -18.95 8.43 -5.33
N GLN A 109 -19.84 9.26 -5.90
CA GLN A 109 -21.27 9.14 -5.67
C GLN A 109 -21.78 7.75 -6.09
N PHE A 110 -21.39 7.26 -7.26
CA PHE A 110 -21.80 5.95 -7.75
C PHE A 110 -21.31 4.82 -6.83
N VAL A 111 -20.06 4.88 -6.34
CA VAL A 111 -19.54 3.93 -5.34
C VAL A 111 -20.36 3.99 -4.05
N MET A 112 -20.63 5.19 -3.53
CA MET A 112 -21.44 5.39 -2.33
C MET A 112 -22.83 4.76 -2.48
N ASP A 113 -23.51 5.02 -3.61
CA ASP A 113 -24.83 4.46 -3.92
C ASP A 113 -24.79 2.93 -4.03
N MET A 114 -23.77 2.37 -4.69
CA MET A 114 -23.61 0.91 -4.81
C MET A 114 -23.45 0.23 -3.46
N VAL A 115 -22.67 0.83 -2.55
CA VAL A 115 -22.45 0.28 -1.21
C VAL A 115 -23.71 0.41 -0.35
N LYS A 116 -24.29 1.62 -0.29
CA LYS A 116 -25.50 1.89 0.51
C LYS A 116 -26.70 1.06 0.05
N SER A 117 -26.80 0.75 -1.24
CA SER A 117 -27.88 -0.10 -1.79
C SER A 117 -27.55 -1.60 -1.85
N HIS A 118 -26.45 -2.05 -1.24
CA HIS A 118 -26.00 -3.45 -1.22
C HIS A 118 -25.90 -4.12 -2.60
N LYS A 119 -25.53 -3.35 -3.64
CA LYS A 119 -25.37 -3.87 -5.01
C LYS A 119 -24.10 -4.72 -5.19
N VAL A 120 -23.18 -4.66 -4.23
CA VAL A 120 -21.94 -5.44 -4.21
C VAL A 120 -21.82 -6.19 -2.88
N LYS A 121 -21.03 -7.26 -2.87
CA LYS A 121 -20.72 -8.00 -1.64
C LYS A 121 -19.94 -7.11 -0.66
N ASP A 122 -20.13 -7.32 0.64
CA ASP A 122 -19.45 -6.54 1.69
C ASP A 122 -17.92 -6.48 1.51
N SER A 123 -17.29 -7.60 1.14
CA SER A 123 -15.83 -7.64 0.89
C SER A 123 -15.40 -6.78 -0.29
N VAL A 124 -16.24 -6.68 -1.32
CA VAL A 124 -16.01 -5.80 -2.48
C VAL A 124 -16.25 -4.34 -2.08
N ALA A 125 -17.32 -4.06 -1.33
CA ALA A 125 -17.63 -2.74 -0.81
C ALA A 125 -16.47 -2.17 0.04
N SER A 126 -15.98 -2.94 1.01
CA SER A 126 -14.82 -2.55 1.83
C SER A 126 -13.60 -2.27 0.94
N GLY A 127 -13.28 -3.15 -0.02
CA GLY A 127 -12.17 -2.93 -0.95
C GLY A 127 -12.30 -1.66 -1.81
N MET A 128 -13.52 -1.35 -2.26
CA MET A 128 -13.80 -0.11 -2.99
C MET A 128 -13.59 1.12 -2.11
N LEU A 129 -14.12 1.09 -0.88
CA LEU A 129 -13.99 2.19 0.09
C LEU A 129 -12.55 2.41 0.55
N PHE A 130 -11.76 1.35 0.73
CA PHE A 130 -10.34 1.43 1.07
C PHE A 130 -9.56 2.30 0.08
N SER A 131 -9.88 2.18 -1.20
CA SER A 131 -9.19 2.92 -2.27
C SER A 131 -9.81 4.28 -2.55
N LEU A 132 -11.04 4.55 -2.09
CA LEU A 132 -11.81 5.71 -2.52
C LEU A 132 -11.24 7.03 -1.98
N GLY A 133 -11.00 7.11 -0.67
CA GLY A 133 -10.52 8.33 -0.02
C GLY A 133 -9.16 8.79 -0.56
N VAL A 134 -8.25 7.85 -0.82
CA VAL A 134 -6.91 8.15 -1.34
C VAL A 134 -6.89 8.54 -2.82
N ASN A 135 -7.98 8.38 -3.57
CA ASN A 135 -8.01 8.63 -5.02
C ASN A 135 -8.89 9.81 -5.47
N VAL A 136 -9.54 10.54 -4.56
CA VAL A 136 -10.29 11.76 -4.91
C VAL A 136 -9.39 12.78 -5.63
N ARG A 137 -9.84 13.25 -6.80
CA ARG A 137 -9.08 14.17 -7.68
C ARG A 137 -9.34 15.65 -7.42
N VAL A 138 -10.61 16.02 -7.26
CA VAL A 138 -11.05 17.41 -7.04
C VAL A 138 -11.72 17.46 -5.68
N PRO A 139 -10.94 17.49 -4.58
CA PRO A 139 -11.50 17.64 -3.25
C PRO A 139 -12.01 19.08 -3.07
N SER A 140 -13.25 19.24 -2.64
CA SER A 140 -13.86 20.54 -2.32
C SER A 140 -14.80 20.41 -1.12
N VAL A 141 -15.18 21.55 -0.53
CA VAL A 141 -16.18 21.56 0.55
C VAL A 141 -17.54 21.07 0.02
N GLU A 142 -17.96 21.48 -1.18
CA GLU A 142 -19.23 20.97 -1.74
C GLU A 142 -19.19 19.47 -2.03
N PHE A 143 -18.01 18.95 -2.39
CA PHE A 143 -17.81 17.52 -2.52
C PHE A 143 -17.96 16.81 -1.16
N LEU A 144 -17.35 17.33 -0.08
CA LEU A 144 -17.49 16.74 1.26
C LEU A 144 -18.94 16.72 1.73
N HIS A 145 -19.69 17.80 1.54
CA HIS A 145 -21.12 17.83 1.88
C HIS A 145 -21.92 16.78 1.11
N ALA A 146 -21.57 16.52 -0.16
CA ALA A 146 -22.26 15.50 -0.97
C ALA A 146 -22.00 14.06 -0.49
N VAL A 147 -20.89 13.82 0.20
CA VAL A 147 -20.49 12.47 0.67
C VAL A 147 -20.45 12.37 2.20
N GLU A 148 -20.98 13.36 2.91
CA GLU A 148 -21.00 13.42 4.39
C GLU A 148 -21.73 12.22 4.99
N ASP A 149 -22.67 11.61 4.25
CA ASP A 149 -23.39 10.41 4.68
C ASP A 149 -22.49 9.19 4.96
N PHE A 150 -21.23 9.17 4.49
CA PHE A 150 -20.27 8.10 4.84
C PHE A 150 -20.11 7.90 6.35
N VAL A 151 -20.26 8.95 7.17
CA VAL A 151 -20.15 8.81 8.63
C VAL A 151 -21.37 8.15 9.26
N ASN A 152 -22.51 8.14 8.56
CA ASN A 152 -23.76 7.50 8.98
C ASN A 152 -23.91 6.08 8.41
N PHE A 153 -22.89 5.56 7.70
CA PHE A 153 -22.90 4.18 7.19
C PHE A 153 -23.16 3.08 8.23
N PRO A 154 -22.78 3.23 9.52
CA PRO A 154 -23.18 2.26 10.54
C PRO A 154 -24.69 1.98 10.61
N GLU A 155 -25.55 2.90 10.14
CA GLU A 155 -27.00 2.73 10.10
C GLU A 155 -27.48 1.83 8.94
N TYR A 156 -26.67 1.68 7.88
CA TYR A 156 -27.07 1.05 6.62
C TYR A 156 -26.32 -0.24 6.31
N VAL A 157 -25.06 -0.38 6.75
CA VAL A 157 -24.19 -1.48 6.33
C VAL A 157 -23.53 -2.18 7.52
N LYS A 158 -22.90 -3.33 7.26
CA LYS A 158 -22.17 -4.08 8.30
C LYS A 158 -20.97 -3.27 8.83
N PRO A 159 -20.55 -3.51 10.08
CA PRO A 159 -19.46 -2.76 10.72
C PRO A 159 -18.20 -2.64 9.86
N ASP A 160 -17.71 -3.73 9.27
CA ASP A 160 -16.48 -3.71 8.45
C ASP A 160 -16.57 -2.78 7.23
N VAL A 161 -17.77 -2.62 6.65
CA VAL A 161 -18.01 -1.70 5.52
C VAL A 161 -18.14 -0.27 6.03
N ALA A 162 -18.83 -0.08 7.17
CA ALA A 162 -18.97 1.23 7.80
C ALA A 162 -17.61 1.79 8.26
N HIS A 163 -16.74 0.96 8.84
CA HIS A 163 -15.38 1.36 9.25
C HIS A 163 -14.57 1.86 8.04
N ALA A 164 -14.63 1.14 6.91
CA ALA A 164 -13.97 1.56 5.68
C ALA A 164 -14.49 2.92 5.17
N ALA A 165 -15.80 3.16 5.28
CA ALA A 165 -16.41 4.44 4.90
C ALA A 165 -15.94 5.60 5.80
N ILE A 166 -15.92 5.39 7.12
CA ILE A 166 -15.45 6.37 8.11
C ILE A 166 -13.98 6.73 7.87
N LEU A 167 -13.12 5.75 7.65
CA LEU A 167 -11.70 5.97 7.38
C LEU A 167 -11.46 6.71 6.05
N SER A 168 -12.22 6.33 5.02
CA SER A 168 -12.20 6.95 3.70
C SER A 168 -12.63 8.42 3.78
N PHE A 169 -13.72 8.72 4.48
CA PHE A 169 -14.18 10.10 4.67
C PHE A 169 -13.16 10.97 5.41
N GLY A 170 -12.50 10.44 6.45
CA GLY A 170 -11.42 11.16 7.14
C GLY A 170 -10.25 11.53 6.22
N THR A 171 -9.92 10.65 5.26
CA THR A 171 -8.91 10.95 4.23
C THR A 171 -9.40 12.02 3.23
N MET A 172 -10.68 12.03 2.88
CA MET A 172 -11.26 13.06 2.01
C MET A 172 -11.21 14.43 2.69
N VAL A 173 -11.51 14.50 3.99
CA VAL A 173 -11.39 15.73 4.79
C VAL A 173 -9.96 16.26 4.73
N TYR A 174 -8.95 15.40 4.98
CA TYR A 174 -7.54 15.80 4.85
C TYR A 174 -7.23 16.39 3.47
N LYS A 175 -7.63 15.71 2.40
CA LYS A 175 -7.36 16.18 1.02
C LYS A 175 -8.01 17.52 0.71
N THR A 176 -9.23 17.76 1.17
CA THR A 176 -9.93 19.03 0.96
C THR A 176 -9.23 20.20 1.66
N PHE A 177 -8.68 19.98 2.86
CA PHE A 177 -8.12 21.05 3.69
C PHE A 177 -6.58 21.04 3.78
N GLN A 178 -5.87 20.19 3.03
CA GLN A 178 -4.41 20.08 3.11
C GLN A 178 -3.66 21.41 2.88
N HIS A 179 -4.27 22.33 2.12
CA HIS A 179 -3.77 23.68 1.85
C HIS A 179 -4.50 24.79 2.64
N GLU A 180 -5.55 24.45 3.38
CA GLU A 180 -6.40 25.36 4.18
C GLU A 180 -6.50 24.91 5.63
N LYS A 181 -5.34 24.73 6.28
CA LYS A 181 -5.22 24.10 7.61
C LYS A 181 -6.05 24.77 8.73
N TYR A 182 -6.43 26.04 8.57
CA TYR A 182 -7.14 26.84 9.57
C TYR A 182 -8.60 27.15 9.21
N SER A 183 -9.20 26.41 8.27
CA SER A 183 -10.61 26.59 7.91
C SER A 183 -11.52 26.23 9.09
N THR A 184 -12.52 27.05 9.41
CA THR A 184 -13.50 26.71 10.46
C THR A 184 -14.33 25.46 10.12
N GLU A 185 -14.43 25.12 8.83
CA GLU A 185 -15.17 23.96 8.37
C GLU A 185 -14.45 22.64 8.72
N ILE A 186 -13.12 22.64 8.79
CA ILE A 186 -12.37 21.43 9.22
C ILE A 186 -12.71 21.07 10.67
N GLU A 187 -12.85 22.10 11.52
CA GLU A 187 -13.13 21.94 12.95
C GLU A 187 -14.48 21.28 13.21
N LYS A 188 -15.45 21.46 12.32
CA LYS A 188 -16.73 20.72 12.36
C LYS A 188 -16.48 19.22 12.31
N TYR A 189 -15.68 18.77 11.35
CA TYR A 189 -15.38 17.34 11.15
C TYR A 189 -14.47 16.79 12.25
N VAL A 190 -13.43 17.53 12.65
CA VAL A 190 -12.54 17.14 13.76
C VAL A 190 -13.35 16.91 15.04
N LYS A 191 -14.22 17.86 15.42
CA LYS A 191 -15.08 17.74 16.60
C LYS A 191 -16.07 16.59 16.51
N MET A 192 -16.62 16.32 15.32
CA MET A 192 -17.51 15.18 15.08
C MET A 192 -16.78 13.85 15.29
N TYR A 193 -15.61 13.65 14.68
CA TYR A 193 -14.81 12.43 14.87
C TYR A 193 -14.39 12.25 16.33
N TYR A 194 -13.94 13.33 16.98
CA TYR A 194 -13.54 13.28 18.37
C TYR A 194 -14.72 12.99 19.31
N LYS A 195 -15.91 13.54 19.03
CA LYS A 195 -17.14 13.19 19.75
C LYS A 195 -17.45 11.70 19.64
N HIS A 196 -17.41 11.13 18.44
CA HIS A 196 -17.65 9.70 18.26
C HIS A 196 -16.57 8.83 18.92
N LEU A 197 -15.31 9.26 18.94
CA LEU A 197 -14.25 8.59 19.70
C LEU A 197 -14.58 8.55 21.20
N LYS A 198 -15.11 9.64 21.77
CA LYS A 198 -15.49 9.69 23.18
C LYS A 198 -16.69 8.80 23.51
N GLU A 199 -17.68 8.77 22.62
CA GLU A 199 -18.94 8.05 22.79
C GLU A 199 -18.85 6.55 22.41
N ALA A 200 -17.75 6.13 21.80
CA ALA A 200 -17.50 4.75 21.37
C ALA A 200 -17.54 3.79 22.57
N LYS A 201 -18.25 2.67 22.41
CA LYS A 201 -18.52 1.70 23.50
C LYS A 201 -17.64 0.46 23.42
N THR A 202 -16.96 0.28 22.31
CA THR A 202 -16.05 -0.84 22.09
C THR A 202 -14.67 -0.33 21.68
N PHE A 203 -13.64 -1.13 21.98
CA PHE A 203 -12.29 -0.84 21.54
C PHE A 203 -12.18 -0.73 20.01
N GLU A 204 -12.90 -1.56 19.26
CA GLU A 204 -12.90 -1.51 17.79
C GLU A 204 -13.43 -0.17 17.28
N GLU A 205 -14.54 0.33 17.84
CA GLU A 205 -15.08 1.65 17.50
C GLU A 205 -14.10 2.78 17.88
N GLN A 206 -13.50 2.73 19.08
CA GLN A 206 -12.49 3.71 19.50
C GLN A 206 -11.31 3.74 18.51
N LEU A 207 -10.83 2.57 18.09
CA LEU A 207 -9.73 2.45 17.16
C LEU A 207 -10.08 3.03 15.79
N VAL A 208 -11.28 2.77 15.26
CA VAL A 208 -11.75 3.30 13.98
C VAL A 208 -11.84 4.83 14.00
N TRP A 209 -12.43 5.41 15.04
CA TRP A 209 -12.56 6.87 15.15
C TRP A 209 -11.21 7.56 15.39
N LEU A 210 -10.32 6.94 16.18
CA LEU A 210 -8.94 7.41 16.34
C LEU A 210 -8.18 7.37 15.01
N HIS A 211 -8.27 6.28 14.26
CA HIS A 211 -7.66 6.18 12.93
C HIS A 211 -8.28 7.15 11.93
N GLY A 212 -9.57 7.47 12.09
CA GLY A 212 -10.22 8.56 11.36
C GLY A 212 -9.59 9.93 11.63
N LEU A 213 -9.35 10.27 12.91
CA LEU A 213 -8.61 11.47 13.30
C LEU A 213 -7.17 11.45 12.78
N LYS A 214 -6.49 10.29 12.86
CA LYS A 214 -5.17 10.06 12.25
C LYS A 214 -5.20 10.30 10.74
N ASN A 215 -6.30 10.05 10.05
CA ASN A 215 -6.39 10.33 8.61
C ASN A 215 -6.59 11.82 8.33
N ILE A 216 -7.37 12.53 9.15
CA ILE A 216 -7.66 13.97 9.02
C ILE A 216 -6.41 14.81 9.23
N GLN A 217 -5.59 14.52 10.24
CA GLN A 217 -4.27 15.11 10.55
C GLN A 217 -4.17 16.63 10.78
N LEU A 218 -5.22 17.37 10.50
CA LEU A 218 -5.20 18.82 10.40
C LEU A 218 -6.14 19.46 11.44
N GLY A 219 -6.05 20.78 11.60
CA GLY A 219 -6.82 21.51 12.60
C GLY A 219 -6.39 21.15 14.02
N THR A 220 -7.34 21.13 14.95
CA THR A 220 -7.09 20.84 16.38
C THR A 220 -6.86 19.36 16.72
N VAL A 221 -6.65 18.47 15.73
CA VAL A 221 -6.48 17.02 15.99
C VAL A 221 -5.33 16.75 16.95
N GLY A 222 -4.17 17.39 16.78
CA GLY A 222 -3.01 17.20 17.66
C GLY A 222 -3.34 17.56 19.11
N GLU A 223 -3.92 18.74 19.33
CA GLU A 223 -4.32 19.24 20.65
C GLU A 223 -5.30 18.30 21.36
N LEU A 224 -6.25 17.72 20.61
CA LEU A 224 -7.25 16.78 21.15
C LEU A 224 -6.66 15.41 21.49
N LEU A 225 -5.58 14.99 20.81
CA LEU A 225 -4.94 13.70 21.00
C LEU A 225 -3.83 13.73 22.07
N VAL A 226 -3.21 14.88 22.36
CA VAL A 226 -2.16 15.00 23.40
C VAL A 226 -2.60 14.50 24.79
N PRO A 227 -3.80 14.82 25.31
CA PRO A 227 -4.28 14.28 26.59
C PRO A 227 -4.31 12.76 26.63
N LEU A 228 -4.63 12.11 25.52
CA LEU A 228 -4.65 10.65 25.41
C LEU A 228 -3.23 10.09 25.55
N VAL A 229 -2.23 10.71 24.91
CA VAL A 229 -0.83 10.30 25.08
C VAL A 229 -0.36 10.40 26.53
N LYS A 230 -0.86 11.37 27.30
CA LYS A 230 -0.56 11.54 28.73
C LYS A 230 -1.35 10.58 29.64
N GLY A 231 -2.24 9.75 29.07
CA GLY A 231 -3.10 8.84 29.83
C GLY A 231 -4.20 9.55 30.61
N GLU A 232 -4.57 10.77 30.23
CA GLU A 232 -5.65 11.50 30.88
C GLU A 232 -7.01 10.82 30.60
N PRO A 233 -7.91 10.69 31.60
CA PRO A 233 -9.18 9.99 31.46
C PRO A 233 -10.23 10.83 30.71
N VAL A 234 -9.98 11.07 29.42
CA VAL A 234 -10.85 11.91 28.57
C VAL A 234 -11.89 11.11 27.79
N LEU A 235 -11.77 9.78 27.73
CA LEU A 235 -12.73 8.86 27.10
C LEU A 235 -13.70 8.28 28.11
N GLU A 236 -14.92 7.94 27.67
CA GLU A 236 -15.93 7.32 28.54
C GLU A 236 -15.64 5.85 28.86
N PHE A 237 -15.09 5.11 27.89
CA PHE A 237 -14.62 3.73 28.08
C PHE A 237 -13.15 3.72 28.50
N ALA A 238 -12.73 2.67 29.23
CA ALA A 238 -11.38 2.54 29.79
C ALA A 238 -10.31 2.75 28.71
N TYR A 239 -9.44 3.75 28.93
CA TYR A 239 -8.35 4.06 28.02
C TYR A 239 -7.28 2.97 28.10
N ASP A 240 -7.06 2.29 26.99
CA ASP A 240 -6.14 1.16 26.88
C ASP A 240 -4.78 1.61 26.33
N ARG A 241 -3.68 1.03 26.85
CA ARG A 241 -2.31 1.27 26.37
C ARG A 241 -2.14 0.96 24.88
N HIS A 242 -2.90 0.02 24.32
CA HIS A 242 -2.88 -0.32 22.90
C HIS A 242 -3.41 0.82 22.05
N LEU A 243 -4.47 1.49 22.52
CA LEU A 243 -4.95 2.72 21.89
C LEU A 243 -3.88 3.82 21.97
N GLN A 244 -3.19 3.95 23.10
CA GLN A 244 -2.11 4.92 23.31
C GLN A 244 -0.94 4.75 22.33
N VAL A 245 -0.55 3.52 21.98
CA VAL A 245 0.44 3.26 20.91
C VAL A 245 -0.01 3.90 19.59
N HIS A 246 -1.28 3.73 19.21
CA HIS A 246 -1.83 4.32 17.98
C HIS A 246 -1.88 5.85 18.04
N VAL A 247 -2.17 6.44 19.21
CA VAL A 247 -2.14 7.90 19.39
C VAL A 247 -0.71 8.43 19.22
N ILE A 248 0.29 7.80 19.86
CA ILE A 248 1.71 8.19 19.73
C ILE A 248 2.14 8.14 18.26
N TYR A 249 1.80 7.08 17.53
CA TYR A 249 2.09 6.99 16.10
C TYR A 249 1.34 7.99 15.24
N ALA A 250 0.11 8.38 15.62
CA ALA A 250 -0.64 9.41 14.90
C ALA A 250 0.04 10.78 15.03
N LEU A 251 0.54 11.13 16.22
CA LEU A 251 1.20 12.41 16.45
C LEU A 251 2.46 12.63 15.58
N MET A 252 3.12 11.54 15.17
CA MET A 252 4.28 11.59 14.25
C MET A 252 3.96 12.35 12.96
N GLU A 253 2.77 12.14 12.39
CA GLU A 253 2.33 12.78 11.14
C GLU A 253 1.58 14.10 11.41
N ILE A 254 0.82 14.17 12.51
CA ILE A 254 0.02 15.36 12.85
C ILE A 254 0.91 16.55 13.23
N MET A 255 2.00 16.29 13.96
CA MET A 255 2.89 17.31 14.53
C MET A 255 4.27 17.33 13.85
N GLU A 256 4.35 16.91 12.57
CA GLU A 256 5.59 16.84 11.78
C GLU A 256 6.35 18.19 11.73
N HIS A 257 5.67 19.32 11.89
CA HIS A 257 6.29 20.64 11.87
C HIS A 257 6.37 21.31 13.26
N GLU A 258 6.01 20.58 14.33
CA GLU A 258 5.94 21.07 15.71
C GLU A 258 6.84 20.24 16.62
N HIS A 259 8.11 20.05 16.23
CA HIS A 259 9.04 19.14 16.91
C HIS A 259 9.22 19.45 18.41
N ASP A 260 9.23 20.72 18.83
CA ASP A 260 9.36 21.09 20.25
C ASP A 260 8.19 20.52 21.06
N ALA A 261 6.95 20.81 20.63
CA ALA A 261 5.75 20.35 21.31
C ALA A 261 5.62 18.82 21.24
N LEU A 262 5.93 18.21 20.10
CA LEU A 262 5.90 16.76 19.95
C LEU A 262 6.92 16.10 20.89
N PHE A 263 8.14 16.62 20.98
CA PHE A 263 9.18 16.11 21.88
C PHE A 263 8.78 16.24 23.35
N GLU A 264 8.21 17.37 23.78
CA GLU A 264 7.71 17.55 25.14
C GLU A 264 6.62 16.53 25.53
N VAL A 265 5.85 16.07 24.54
CA VAL A 265 4.80 15.06 24.76
C VAL A 265 5.38 13.64 24.83
N VAL A 266 6.29 13.27 23.93
CA VAL A 266 6.76 11.87 23.81
C VAL A 266 8.01 11.55 24.64
N PHE A 267 8.88 12.52 24.91
CA PHE A 267 10.11 12.26 25.67
C PHE A 267 9.85 11.77 27.12
N PRO A 268 8.86 12.29 27.86
CA PRO A 268 8.48 11.74 29.17
C PRO A 268 8.14 10.24 29.12
N ILE A 269 7.54 9.77 28.03
CA ILE A 269 7.21 8.34 27.84
C ILE A 269 8.49 7.52 27.68
N VAL A 270 9.51 8.05 27.00
CA VAL A 270 10.79 7.36 26.82
C VAL A 270 11.47 7.11 28.16
N ILE A 271 11.50 8.11 29.04
CA ILE A 271 12.27 8.08 30.29
C ILE A 271 11.56 7.36 31.44
N ASP A 272 10.23 7.22 31.39
CA ASP A 272 9.45 6.53 32.42
C ASP A 272 9.61 5.01 32.28
N ASP A 273 10.38 4.41 33.20
CA ASP A 273 10.66 2.97 33.23
C ASP A 273 9.48 2.12 33.75
N THR A 274 8.44 2.76 34.29
CA THR A 274 7.21 2.09 34.74
C THR A 274 6.25 1.80 33.59
N LEU A 275 6.42 2.46 32.44
CA LEU A 275 5.57 2.28 31.27
C LEU A 275 5.90 1.01 30.48
N PRO A 276 4.89 0.36 29.88
CA PRO A 276 5.09 -0.75 28.95
C PRO A 276 6.10 -0.42 27.84
N VAL A 277 6.97 -1.39 27.52
CA VAL A 277 8.02 -1.22 26.51
C VAL A 277 7.49 -0.79 25.15
N GLU A 278 6.28 -1.21 24.78
CA GLU A 278 5.65 -0.85 23.49
C GLU A 278 5.41 0.66 23.37
N LEU A 279 5.03 1.35 24.46
CA LEU A 279 4.85 2.80 24.49
C LEU A 279 6.19 3.51 24.38
N ARG A 280 7.20 3.02 25.12
CA ARG A 280 8.56 3.58 25.11
C ARG A 280 9.19 3.44 23.73
N VAL A 281 9.05 2.27 23.08
CA VAL A 281 9.49 2.03 21.70
C VAL A 281 8.74 2.94 20.72
N ALA A 282 7.43 3.12 20.88
CA ALA A 282 6.66 4.02 20.03
C ALA A 282 7.16 5.46 20.13
N ALA A 283 7.44 5.95 21.34
CA ALA A 283 8.00 7.27 21.57
C ALA A 283 9.42 7.44 20.99
N VAL A 284 10.29 6.43 21.15
CA VAL A 284 11.64 6.43 20.53
C VAL A 284 11.52 6.50 19.00
N LYS A 285 10.60 5.74 18.40
CA LYS A 285 10.34 5.79 16.95
C LYS A 285 9.98 7.21 16.51
N VAL A 286 9.07 7.87 17.22
CA VAL A 286 8.65 9.25 16.92
C VAL A 286 9.85 10.20 16.93
N ILE A 287 10.68 10.15 17.99
CA ILE A 287 11.85 11.05 18.11
C ILE A 287 12.87 10.79 16.99
N VAL A 288 13.14 9.54 16.64
CA VAL A 288 14.08 9.22 15.56
C VAL A 288 13.54 9.63 14.19
N SER A 289 12.23 9.49 13.96
CA SER A 289 11.56 9.92 12.72
C SER A 289 11.51 11.44 12.52
N MET A 290 11.76 12.25 13.55
CA MET A 290 11.94 13.71 13.39
C MET A 290 13.20 14.05 12.58
N GLU A 291 14.15 13.12 12.48
CA GLU A 291 15.42 13.28 11.75
C GLU A 291 16.24 14.50 12.19
N ASP A 292 16.04 14.95 13.43
CA ASP A 292 16.62 16.16 13.98
C ASP A 292 17.68 15.80 15.03
N VAL A 293 18.91 16.28 14.79
CA VAL A 293 20.08 16.03 15.64
C VAL A 293 19.87 16.56 17.06
N HIS A 294 19.17 17.68 17.25
CA HIS A 294 18.94 18.27 18.56
C HIS A 294 18.19 17.30 19.49
N TYR A 295 17.06 16.77 19.03
CA TYR A 295 16.25 15.84 19.82
C TYR A 295 16.87 14.45 19.91
N CYS A 296 17.47 13.97 18.81
CA CYS A 296 18.16 12.69 18.80
C CYS A 296 19.35 12.68 19.79
N SER A 297 20.05 13.80 19.98
CA SER A 297 21.14 13.90 20.97
C SER A 297 20.68 13.73 22.41
N LYS A 298 19.50 14.27 22.75
CA LYS A 298 18.87 14.07 24.07
C LYS A 298 18.50 12.61 24.28
N LEU A 299 17.90 11.98 23.26
CA LEU A 299 17.59 10.56 23.25
C LEU A 299 18.86 9.70 23.43
N VAL A 300 19.90 9.94 22.63
CA VAL A 300 21.20 9.25 22.71
C VAL A 300 21.78 9.32 24.13
N THR A 301 21.72 10.50 24.76
CA THR A 301 22.21 10.70 26.13
C THR A 301 21.49 9.79 27.12
N PHE A 302 20.17 9.68 27.03
CA PHE A 302 19.37 8.77 27.86
C PHE A 302 19.67 7.29 27.55
N MET A 303 19.78 6.92 26.26
CA MET A 303 20.02 5.54 25.85
C MET A 303 21.36 4.97 26.33
N LYS A 304 22.35 5.82 26.65
CA LYS A 304 23.61 5.40 27.30
C LYS A 304 23.40 4.83 28.70
N THR A 305 22.31 5.20 29.37
CA THR A 305 21.97 4.76 30.74
C THR A 305 20.79 3.79 30.78
N GLU A 306 20.20 3.45 29.62
CA GLU A 306 19.04 2.57 29.55
C GLU A 306 19.38 1.14 29.98
N THR A 307 18.51 0.54 30.80
CA THR A 307 18.69 -0.82 31.33
C THR A 307 17.74 -1.83 30.69
N ASN A 308 16.62 -1.37 30.13
CA ASN A 308 15.68 -2.21 29.39
C ASN A 308 16.30 -2.66 28.07
N VAL A 309 16.67 -3.94 28.01
CA VAL A 309 17.34 -4.56 26.85
C VAL A 309 16.51 -4.50 25.56
N HIS A 310 15.17 -4.49 25.65
CA HIS A 310 14.28 -4.40 24.49
C HIS A 310 14.30 -2.98 23.90
N LEU A 311 14.16 -1.95 24.72
CA LEU A 311 14.23 -0.56 24.26
C LEU A 311 15.61 -0.21 23.71
N TYR A 312 16.66 -0.67 24.39
CA TYR A 312 18.04 -0.52 23.95
C TYR A 312 18.29 -1.22 22.60
N SER A 313 17.88 -2.49 22.46
CA SER A 313 17.98 -3.24 21.20
C SER A 313 17.26 -2.53 20.05
N TYR A 314 16.04 -2.03 20.28
CA TYR A 314 15.29 -1.28 19.27
C TYR A 314 16.05 -0.04 18.79
N PHE A 315 16.58 0.77 19.73
CA PHE A 315 17.35 1.96 19.39
C PHE A 315 18.61 1.62 18.58
N VAL A 316 19.43 0.68 19.07
CA VAL A 316 20.69 0.30 18.39
C VAL A 316 20.45 -0.22 16.99
N THR A 317 19.45 -1.09 16.81
CA THR A 317 19.10 -1.62 15.49
C THR A 317 18.52 -0.55 14.56
N THR A 318 17.79 0.44 15.09
CA THR A 318 17.32 1.60 14.32
C THR A 318 18.49 2.43 13.79
N VAL A 319 19.39 2.87 14.67
CA VAL A 319 20.56 3.69 14.29
C VAL A 319 21.41 2.96 13.25
N ARG A 320 21.69 1.66 13.46
CA ARG A 320 22.47 0.86 12.50
C ARG A 320 21.79 0.73 11.15
N SER A 321 20.47 0.58 11.12
CA SER A 321 19.73 0.46 9.86
C SER A 321 19.76 1.78 9.08
N LEU A 322 19.63 2.91 9.75
CA LEU A 322 19.69 4.24 9.13
C LEU A 322 21.09 4.59 8.59
N VAL A 323 22.17 4.20 9.28
CA VAL A 323 23.55 4.41 8.79
C VAL A 323 23.88 3.53 7.57
N ASN A 324 23.12 2.46 7.32
CA ASN A 324 23.28 1.61 6.15
C ASN A 324 22.33 1.98 4.99
N SER A 325 21.53 3.05 5.13
CA SER A 325 20.54 3.46 4.13
C SER A 325 21.17 4.28 3.00
N ASP A 326 20.81 3.95 1.76
CA ASP A 326 21.16 4.74 0.57
C ASP A 326 20.37 6.07 0.51
N VAL A 327 19.15 6.10 1.03
CA VAL A 327 18.28 7.28 1.06
C VAL A 327 18.79 8.34 2.03
N TYR A 328 19.26 7.94 3.22
CA TYR A 328 19.76 8.87 4.23
C TYR A 328 21.22 9.26 4.03
N PHE A 329 21.93 8.59 3.12
CA PHE A 329 23.36 8.78 2.90
C PHE A 329 23.72 10.25 2.64
N GLY A 330 24.68 10.77 3.41
CA GLY A 330 25.20 12.14 3.25
C GLY A 330 24.33 13.25 3.85
N THR A 331 23.22 12.94 4.51
CA THR A 331 22.44 13.93 5.27
C THR A 331 23.17 14.34 6.56
N GLU A 332 22.80 15.50 7.14
CA GLU A 332 23.32 15.93 8.45
C GLU A 332 23.01 14.89 9.54
N PHE A 333 21.78 14.39 9.55
CA PHE A 333 21.34 13.35 10.46
C PHE A 333 22.18 12.08 10.31
N TYR A 334 22.45 11.63 9.07
CA TYR A 334 23.33 10.50 8.79
C TYR A 334 24.73 10.67 9.39
N HIS A 335 25.37 11.82 9.18
CA HIS A 335 26.71 12.08 9.71
C HIS A 335 26.73 12.06 11.24
N TYR A 336 25.68 12.57 11.89
CA TYR A 336 25.52 12.45 13.33
C TYR A 336 25.39 10.97 13.75
N LEU A 337 24.53 10.20 13.09
CA LEU A 337 24.34 8.78 13.42
C LEU A 337 25.60 7.93 13.20
N GLN A 338 26.47 8.27 12.24
CA GLN A 338 27.76 7.60 12.05
C GLN A 338 28.62 7.66 13.33
N HIS A 339 28.61 8.79 14.04
CA HIS A 339 29.27 8.92 15.33
C HIS A 339 28.55 8.11 16.41
N VAL A 340 27.22 8.20 16.48
CA VAL A 340 26.41 7.47 17.47
C VAL A 340 26.63 5.95 17.37
N VAL A 341 26.63 5.36 16.17
CA VAL A 341 26.83 3.90 16.01
C VAL A 341 28.12 3.42 16.69
N SER A 342 29.19 4.22 16.65
CA SER A 342 30.47 3.87 17.27
C SER A 342 30.41 3.79 18.81
N GLU A 343 29.44 4.46 19.44
CA GLU A 343 29.24 4.45 20.88
C GLU A 343 28.35 3.28 21.35
N PHE A 344 27.55 2.69 20.45
CA PHE A 344 26.53 1.67 20.76
C PHE A 344 26.87 0.31 20.12
N VAL A 345 28.02 -0.26 20.52
CA VAL A 345 28.55 -1.50 19.92
C VAL A 345 27.91 -2.76 20.51
N HIS A 346 27.49 -2.73 21.77
CA HIS A 346 27.05 -3.91 22.53
C HIS A 346 25.53 -3.93 22.64
N TYR A 347 24.86 -4.86 21.97
CA TYR A 347 23.46 -5.22 22.23
C TYR A 347 23.32 -6.73 22.19
N ASP A 348 22.35 -7.29 22.91
CA ASP A 348 22.09 -8.72 22.90
C ASP A 348 21.35 -9.11 21.60
N PRO A 349 21.98 -9.87 20.67
CA PRO A 349 21.35 -10.25 19.42
C PRO A 349 20.13 -11.17 19.61
N ALA A 350 20.00 -11.80 20.78
CA ALA A 350 18.88 -12.67 21.12
C ALA A 350 17.59 -11.90 21.39
N VAL A 351 17.65 -10.61 21.73
CA VAL A 351 16.46 -9.78 21.99
C VAL A 351 15.70 -9.54 20.69
N GLU A 352 14.43 -9.95 20.62
CA GLU A 352 13.62 -9.93 19.40
C GLU A 352 12.98 -8.56 19.10
N THR A 353 12.97 -7.62 20.06
CA THR A 353 12.56 -6.24 19.78
C THR A 353 13.63 -5.54 18.94
N LYS A 354 13.32 -5.28 17.67
CA LYS A 354 14.26 -4.79 16.66
C LYS A 354 13.58 -3.84 15.67
N SER A 355 14.38 -2.96 15.08
CA SER A 355 14.01 -2.15 13.92
C SER A 355 14.79 -2.62 12.70
N PHE A 356 14.23 -2.44 11.52
CA PHE A 356 14.92 -2.69 10.25
C PHE A 356 14.57 -1.64 9.21
N PHE A 357 15.56 -1.29 8.40
CA PHE A 357 15.42 -0.38 7.27
C PHE A 357 16.32 -0.91 6.15
N TYR A 358 15.70 -1.29 5.04
CA TYR A 358 16.39 -1.79 3.85
C TYR A 358 15.95 -0.97 2.66
N ASP A 359 16.90 -0.41 1.93
CA ASP A 359 16.63 0.36 0.73
C ASP A 359 17.64 0.11 -0.37
N TYR A 360 17.29 0.62 -1.56
CA TYR A 360 18.18 0.74 -2.70
C TYR A 360 17.76 1.98 -3.48
N VAL A 361 18.74 2.78 -3.92
CA VAL A 361 18.50 3.95 -4.77
C VAL A 361 19.46 3.94 -5.97
N ASP A 362 18.90 4.03 -7.18
CA ASP A 362 19.63 4.41 -8.37
C ASP A 362 19.73 5.94 -8.42
N VAL A 363 20.93 6.46 -8.14
CA VAL A 363 21.19 7.92 -8.04
C VAL A 363 21.10 8.62 -9.41
N GLU A 364 21.40 7.93 -10.51
CA GLU A 364 21.34 8.54 -11.85
C GLU A 364 19.90 8.62 -12.35
N GLN A 365 19.13 7.55 -12.15
CA GLN A 365 17.75 7.46 -12.61
C GLN A 365 16.74 7.99 -11.60
N LYS A 366 17.15 8.28 -10.35
CA LYS A 366 16.31 8.80 -9.27
C LYS A 366 15.12 7.88 -8.96
N VAL A 367 15.39 6.57 -8.96
CA VAL A 367 14.41 5.52 -8.67
C VAL A 367 14.97 4.54 -7.65
N GLY A 368 14.10 4.02 -6.79
CA GLY A 368 14.51 3.13 -5.71
C GLY A 368 13.32 2.53 -4.97
N SER A 369 13.60 1.79 -3.90
CA SER A 369 12.58 1.18 -3.07
C SER A 369 13.07 1.02 -1.64
N ILE A 370 12.15 1.11 -0.69
CA ILE A 370 12.39 1.03 0.75
C ILE A 370 11.45 0.00 1.36
N ILE A 371 12.01 -0.84 2.22
CA ILE A 371 11.28 -1.73 3.13
C ILE A 371 11.76 -1.40 4.54
N ARG A 372 10.86 -0.87 5.37
CA ARG A 372 11.17 -0.45 6.74
C ARG A 372 10.16 -1.00 7.72
N GLY A 373 10.55 -1.22 8.96
CA GLY A 373 9.64 -1.78 9.94
C GLY A 373 10.25 -2.02 11.30
N ASN A 374 9.43 -2.57 12.20
CA ASN A 374 9.85 -2.93 13.55
C ASN A 374 9.09 -4.14 14.08
N MET A 375 9.77 -4.91 14.93
CA MET A 375 9.23 -6.00 15.71
C MET A 375 9.33 -5.60 17.18
N ILE A 376 8.26 -5.81 17.95
CA ILE A 376 8.28 -5.65 19.40
C ILE A 376 7.93 -7.01 20.01
N ALA A 377 8.76 -7.43 20.94
CA ALA A 377 8.58 -8.66 21.69
C ALA A 377 8.08 -8.39 23.10
N ASP A 378 7.34 -9.36 23.63
CA ASP A 378 7.00 -9.40 25.05
C ASP A 378 8.27 -9.50 25.91
N VAL A 379 8.32 -8.73 26.99
CA VAL A 379 9.51 -8.62 27.87
C VAL A 379 9.76 -9.91 28.65
N LYS A 380 8.72 -10.69 28.96
CA LYS A 380 8.84 -11.89 29.79
C LYS A 380 9.35 -13.09 29.00
N TYR A 381 8.92 -13.26 27.75
CA TYR A 381 9.28 -14.42 26.93
C TYR A 381 10.16 -14.11 25.74
N ASN A 382 10.42 -12.83 25.47
CA ASN A 382 11.16 -12.37 24.30
C ASN A 382 10.58 -12.96 22.98
N LYS A 383 9.24 -13.00 22.89
CA LYS A 383 8.52 -13.44 21.69
C LYS A 383 7.84 -12.25 21.04
N VAL A 384 8.05 -12.08 19.73
CA VAL A 384 7.41 -11.02 18.94
C VAL A 384 5.89 -11.13 19.07
N ASN A 385 5.26 -10.06 19.53
CA ASN A 385 3.81 -9.94 19.69
C ASN A 385 3.25 -8.75 18.90
N GLN A 386 4.09 -7.83 18.43
CA GLN A 386 3.70 -6.73 17.56
C GLN A 386 4.69 -6.59 16.40
N PHE A 387 4.16 -6.28 15.21
CA PHE A 387 4.93 -6.12 13.98
C PHE A 387 4.38 -4.95 13.16
N TYR A 388 5.29 -4.16 12.62
CA TYR A 388 5.00 -3.12 11.64
C TYR A 388 5.96 -3.26 10.46
N ILE A 389 5.43 -3.19 9.24
CA ILE A 389 6.21 -3.13 8.00
C ILE A 389 5.60 -2.10 7.06
N SER A 390 6.46 -1.36 6.37
CA SER A 390 6.10 -0.42 5.32
C SER A 390 6.94 -0.67 4.07
N PHE A 391 6.28 -0.52 2.92
CA PHE A 391 6.87 -0.55 1.59
C PHE A 391 6.69 0.83 0.96
N ALA A 392 7.79 1.44 0.53
CA ALA A 392 7.78 2.79 -0.01
C ALA A 392 8.67 2.90 -1.26
N PRO A 393 8.15 3.19 -2.45
CA PRO A 393 8.99 3.52 -3.61
C PRO A 393 9.69 4.87 -3.43
N TYR A 394 10.89 4.98 -4.00
CA TYR A 394 11.63 6.22 -4.14
C TYR A 394 11.61 6.64 -5.61
N VAL A 395 11.07 7.82 -5.92
CA VAL A 395 10.94 8.34 -7.29
C VAL A 395 11.11 9.86 -7.27
N MET A 396 11.88 10.41 -8.21
CA MET A 396 12.09 11.87 -8.34
C MET A 396 12.62 12.53 -7.04
N ASP A 397 13.63 11.93 -6.42
CA ASP A 397 14.22 12.38 -5.15
C ASP A 397 13.21 12.45 -3.98
N ARG A 398 12.13 11.67 -4.04
CA ARG A 398 11.10 11.59 -3.00
C ARG A 398 10.73 10.16 -2.64
N VAL A 399 10.45 9.94 -1.36
CA VAL A 399 9.87 8.69 -0.84
C VAL A 399 8.35 8.83 -0.82
N TYR A 400 7.65 7.78 -1.26
CA TYR A 400 6.19 7.69 -1.19
C TYR A 400 5.79 6.48 -0.34
N ASP A 401 5.07 6.66 0.76
CA ASP A 401 4.59 5.53 1.57
C ASP A 401 3.47 4.79 0.84
N LEU A 402 3.76 3.63 0.24
CA LEU A 402 2.76 2.92 -0.57
C LEU A 402 1.84 2.06 0.30
N TYR A 403 2.42 1.15 1.08
CA TYR A 403 1.67 0.25 1.96
C TYR A 403 2.34 0.12 3.31
N SER A 404 1.53 0.09 4.37
CA SER A 404 2.03 -0.37 5.66
C SER A 404 1.04 -1.30 6.33
N VAL A 405 1.57 -2.29 7.04
CA VAL A 405 0.80 -3.23 7.84
C VAL A 405 1.30 -3.12 9.26
N TYR A 406 0.37 -2.93 10.19
CA TYR A 406 0.58 -3.09 11.62
C TYR A 406 -0.25 -4.28 12.10
N VAL A 407 0.37 -5.16 12.87
CA VAL A 407 -0.30 -6.32 13.47
C VAL A 407 0.13 -6.48 14.92
N LYS A 408 -0.81 -6.82 15.79
CA LYS A 408 -0.54 -7.17 17.18
C LYS A 408 -1.28 -8.45 17.56
N PHE A 409 -0.60 -9.33 18.31
CA PHE A 409 -1.12 -10.58 18.86
C PHE A 409 -0.76 -10.66 20.34
N GLU A 410 -1.73 -10.52 21.21
CA GLU A 410 -1.55 -10.63 22.65
C GLU A 410 -2.66 -11.52 23.26
N GLY A 411 -2.34 -12.25 24.32
CA GLY A 411 -3.21 -13.29 24.89
C GLY A 411 -3.35 -14.56 24.02
N VAL A 412 -2.76 -14.58 22.82
CA VAL A 412 -2.86 -15.69 21.86
C VAL A 412 -1.50 -16.19 21.39
N HIS A 413 -1.46 -17.43 20.91
CA HIS A 413 -0.29 -17.89 20.18
C HIS A 413 -0.15 -17.09 18.88
N ASN A 414 0.94 -16.33 18.73
CA ASN A 414 1.19 -15.54 17.53
C ASN A 414 1.44 -16.47 16.31
N PRO A 415 0.51 -16.55 15.34
CA PRO A 415 0.68 -17.40 14.18
C PRO A 415 1.79 -16.88 13.24
N LEU A 416 2.15 -15.60 13.28
CA LEU A 416 3.24 -15.05 12.45
C LEU A 416 4.61 -15.60 12.85
N SER A 417 4.77 -16.02 14.11
CA SER A 417 5.98 -16.74 14.54
C SER A 417 6.18 -18.06 13.78
N LEU A 418 5.11 -18.59 13.18
CA LEU A 418 5.12 -19.74 12.27
C LEU A 418 5.34 -19.31 10.82
N VAL A 419 4.86 -18.14 10.39
CA VAL A 419 4.87 -17.71 8.98
C VAL A 419 6.23 -17.22 8.49
N TRP A 420 7.06 -16.58 9.33
CA TRP A 420 8.25 -15.87 8.82
C TRP A 420 9.59 -16.64 8.97
N PRO A 421 9.84 -17.39 10.07
CA PRO A 421 11.04 -18.24 10.15
C PRO A 421 10.74 -19.74 10.42
N LYS A 422 9.56 -20.10 10.94
CA LYS A 422 9.23 -21.47 11.36
C LYS A 422 8.34 -22.25 10.40
N LEU A 423 8.00 -21.74 9.21
CA LEU A 423 7.34 -22.55 8.16
C LEU A 423 8.13 -23.84 7.87
N PHE A 424 9.43 -23.83 8.18
CA PHE A 424 10.35 -24.94 8.03
C PHE A 424 10.66 -25.70 9.34
N ASN A 425 9.99 -25.40 10.46
CA ASN A 425 10.33 -25.97 11.77
C ASN A 425 9.12 -26.10 12.72
N VAL A 426 7.91 -26.27 12.16
CA VAL A 426 6.71 -26.60 12.94
C VAL A 426 6.72 -28.09 13.26
N ASP A 427 6.52 -28.47 14.52
CA ASP A 427 6.27 -29.86 14.89
C ASP A 427 4.96 -30.31 14.19
N PRO A 428 4.97 -31.37 13.37
CA PRO A 428 3.77 -31.89 12.70
C PRO A 428 2.58 -32.09 13.65
N LYS A 429 2.79 -32.41 14.93
CA LYS A 429 1.70 -32.56 15.91
C LYS A 429 0.94 -31.25 16.14
N THR A 430 1.62 -30.12 16.16
CA THR A 430 1.03 -28.78 16.36
C THR A 430 0.02 -28.42 15.26
N ILE A 431 0.14 -29.00 14.07
CA ILE A 431 -0.71 -28.68 12.90
C ILE A 431 -2.10 -29.34 12.99
N ASN A 432 -2.18 -30.46 13.71
CA ASN A 432 -3.43 -31.18 14.00
C ASN A 432 -4.09 -30.72 15.31
N GLU A 433 -3.39 -29.92 16.12
CA GLU A 433 -3.94 -29.36 17.34
C GLU A 433 -4.78 -28.10 17.01
N PRO A 434 -5.91 -27.87 17.69
CA PRO A 434 -6.63 -26.61 17.60
C PRO A 434 -5.70 -25.46 18.02
N ILE A 435 -5.84 -24.28 17.41
CA ILE A 435 -5.14 -23.10 17.92
C ILE A 435 -5.62 -22.87 19.36
N THR A 436 -4.73 -22.98 20.34
CA THR A 436 -5.08 -22.75 21.73
C THR A 436 -4.82 -21.30 22.12
N LYS A 437 -5.70 -20.78 22.99
CA LYS A 437 -5.43 -19.56 23.74
C LYS A 437 -4.11 -19.75 24.50
N ASN A 438 -3.25 -18.72 24.54
CA ASN A 438 -2.06 -18.80 25.38
C ASN A 438 -2.52 -18.88 26.85
N HIS A 439 -2.04 -19.85 27.63
CA HIS A 439 -2.54 -20.18 28.99
C HIS A 439 -2.27 -19.11 30.06
N GLU A 440 -1.86 -17.92 29.66
CA GLU A 440 -1.53 -16.84 30.57
C GLU A 440 -2.76 -15.99 30.86
N ASN A 441 -2.83 -15.37 32.04
CA ASN A 441 -3.93 -14.51 32.47
C ASN A 441 -3.98 -13.16 31.71
N VAL A 442 -3.53 -13.13 30.45
CA VAL A 442 -3.53 -11.96 29.58
C VAL A 442 -4.80 -12.02 28.72
N PRO A 443 -5.64 -10.95 28.69
CA PRO A 443 -6.77 -10.88 27.78
C PRO A 443 -6.35 -11.01 26.32
N VAL A 444 -7.23 -11.58 25.50
CA VAL A 444 -6.97 -11.66 24.06
C VAL A 444 -7.12 -10.30 23.42
N HIS A 445 -6.09 -9.94 22.66
CA HIS A 445 -6.01 -8.69 21.95
C HIS A 445 -5.29 -8.90 20.62
N VAL A 446 -6.06 -9.00 19.54
CA VAL A 446 -5.51 -9.15 18.19
C VAL A 446 -5.95 -7.99 17.32
N GLU A 447 -4.99 -7.29 16.73
CA GLU A 447 -5.23 -6.10 15.90
C GLU A 447 -4.58 -6.24 14.53
N PHE A 448 -5.27 -5.75 13.51
CA PHE A 448 -4.73 -5.57 12.17
C PHE A 448 -5.05 -4.15 11.72
N THR A 449 -4.04 -3.40 11.27
CA THR A 449 -4.22 -2.08 10.67
C THR A 449 -3.46 -2.03 9.37
N PHE A 450 -4.15 -1.66 8.30
CA PHE A 450 -3.58 -1.51 6.97
C PHE A 450 -3.63 -0.05 6.55
N MET A 451 -2.51 0.44 6.05
CA MET A 451 -2.32 1.81 5.59
C MET A 451 -1.95 1.82 4.11
N ALA A 452 -2.49 2.78 3.37
CA ALA A 452 -2.13 3.08 1.99
C ALA A 452 -1.92 4.60 1.85
N ASN A 453 -0.82 5.02 1.21
CA ASN A 453 -0.46 6.44 1.08
C ASN A 453 -0.40 7.18 2.44
N GLY A 454 0.15 6.52 3.47
CA GLY A 454 0.20 7.03 4.85
C GLY A 454 -1.15 7.05 5.59
N LYS A 455 -2.27 6.79 4.92
CA LYS A 455 -3.62 6.83 5.51
C LYS A 455 -4.07 5.45 5.92
N VAL A 456 -4.72 5.32 7.08
CA VAL A 456 -5.34 4.07 7.52
C VAL A 456 -6.58 3.81 6.67
N VAL A 457 -6.60 2.68 5.97
CA VAL A 457 -7.73 2.30 5.11
C VAL A 457 -8.54 1.15 5.67
N TYR A 458 -7.93 0.32 6.54
CA TYR A 458 -8.59 -0.79 7.20
C TYR A 458 -8.04 -0.99 8.60
N THR A 459 -8.93 -1.29 9.54
CA THR A 459 -8.55 -1.71 10.88
C THR A 459 -9.53 -2.77 11.39
N LYS A 460 -9.02 -3.76 12.12
CA LYS A 460 -9.83 -4.82 12.72
C LYS A 460 -9.25 -5.23 14.07
N TYR A 461 -10.15 -5.46 15.01
CA TYR A 461 -9.83 -5.92 16.35
C TYR A 461 -10.58 -7.22 16.66
N PHE A 462 -9.91 -8.14 17.34
CA PHE A 462 -10.50 -9.35 17.91
C PHE A 462 -10.17 -9.45 19.39
N ASN A 463 -11.23 -9.63 20.17
CA ASN A 463 -11.22 -9.89 21.61
C ASN A 463 -11.55 -11.35 21.90
N GLU A 464 -11.72 -11.68 23.18
CA GLU A 464 -12.01 -13.05 23.60
C GLU A 464 -13.29 -13.66 23.05
N GLU A 465 -14.31 -12.86 22.75
CA GLU A 465 -15.57 -13.38 22.25
C GLU A 465 -15.52 -13.61 20.74
N THR A 466 -14.91 -12.66 20.03
CA THR A 466 -14.85 -12.63 18.57
C THR A 466 -13.79 -13.58 18.02
N ILE A 467 -12.70 -13.84 18.75
CA ILE A 467 -11.64 -14.75 18.29
C ILE A 467 -12.00 -16.24 18.45
N LYS A 468 -13.05 -16.60 19.22
CA LYS A 468 -13.31 -18.02 19.59
C LYS A 468 -13.41 -18.96 18.40
N GLN A 469 -13.90 -18.46 17.27
CA GLN A 469 -13.98 -19.22 16.03
C GLN A 469 -12.60 -19.61 15.47
N PHE A 470 -11.55 -18.82 15.74
CA PHE A 470 -10.19 -19.19 15.36
C PHE A 470 -9.63 -20.33 16.21
N TYR A 471 -10.01 -20.44 17.48
CA TYR A 471 -9.51 -21.48 18.38
C TYR A 471 -10.10 -22.87 18.12
N THR A 472 -11.28 -22.95 17.51
CA THR A 472 -11.91 -24.23 17.18
C THR A 472 -11.34 -24.84 15.90
N TYR A 473 -10.59 -24.07 15.10
CA TYR A 473 -9.95 -24.55 13.89
C TYR A 473 -8.52 -25.01 14.16
N THR A 474 -8.16 -26.16 13.58
CA THR A 474 -6.75 -26.55 13.44
C THR A 474 -6.09 -25.69 12.38
N TYR A 475 -4.75 -25.62 12.39
CA TYR A 475 -4.00 -24.94 11.32
C TYR A 475 -4.40 -25.46 9.93
N LEU A 476 -4.57 -26.79 9.76
CA LEU A 476 -5.04 -27.36 8.50
C LEU A 476 -6.41 -26.85 8.08
N THR A 477 -7.33 -26.71 9.04
CA THR A 477 -8.68 -26.24 8.78
C THR A 477 -8.65 -24.78 8.34
N ILE A 478 -7.81 -23.96 8.97
CA ILE A 478 -7.60 -22.56 8.59
C ILE A 478 -7.01 -22.49 7.18
N LEU A 479 -5.91 -23.20 6.91
CA LEU A 479 -5.27 -23.19 5.59
C LEU A 479 -6.24 -23.65 4.48
N LYS A 480 -7.11 -24.64 4.76
CA LYS A 480 -8.14 -25.11 3.83
C LYS A 480 -9.29 -24.13 3.62
N THR A 481 -9.70 -23.43 4.68
CA THR A 481 -10.84 -22.49 4.64
C THR A 481 -10.44 -21.15 4.04
N LEU A 482 -9.17 -20.78 4.15
CA LEU A 482 -8.61 -19.51 3.68
C LEU A 482 -8.44 -19.42 2.15
N GLN A 483 -9.24 -20.10 1.33
CA GLN A 483 -9.15 -19.89 -0.12
C GLN A 483 -9.64 -18.49 -0.49
N TYR A 484 -8.73 -17.64 -0.95
CA TYR A 484 -9.06 -16.26 -1.32
C TYR A 484 -8.23 -15.79 -2.51
N GLN A 485 -8.82 -14.89 -3.29
CA GLN A 485 -8.14 -14.15 -4.32
C GLN A 485 -8.44 -12.68 -4.10
N PHE A 486 -7.40 -11.90 -3.86
CA PHE A 486 -7.46 -10.46 -3.69
C PHE A 486 -6.77 -9.81 -4.88
N THR A 487 -7.53 -9.03 -5.65
CA THR A 487 -6.99 -8.12 -6.66
C THR A 487 -7.17 -6.70 -6.10
N THR A 488 -6.19 -5.83 -6.28
CA THR A 488 -6.31 -4.39 -5.96
C THR A 488 -5.71 -3.55 -7.08
N VAL A 489 -6.27 -2.36 -7.26
CA VAL A 489 -5.75 -1.33 -8.17
C VAL A 489 -5.56 -0.07 -7.35
N LEU A 490 -4.32 0.40 -7.29
CA LEU A 490 -3.96 1.66 -6.63
C LEU A 490 -3.22 2.57 -7.59
N ASN A 491 -3.29 3.88 -7.33
CA ASN A 491 -2.39 4.84 -7.96
C ASN A 491 -1.24 5.13 -6.99
N VAL A 492 -0.03 4.63 -7.29
CA VAL A 492 1.19 4.94 -6.53
C VAL A 492 1.50 6.43 -6.63
N ALA A 493 1.29 6.99 -7.83
CA ALA A 493 1.28 8.42 -8.05
C ALA A 493 0.28 8.76 -9.15
N ASP A 494 -0.49 9.82 -8.95
CA ASP A 494 -1.36 10.42 -9.95
C ASP A 494 -1.33 11.93 -9.78
N VAL A 495 -0.49 12.57 -10.59
CA VAL A 495 -0.30 14.02 -10.60
C VAL A 495 -0.60 14.53 -12.00
N GLU A 496 -1.45 15.55 -12.09
CA GLU A 496 -1.70 16.32 -13.30
C GLU A 496 -1.59 17.80 -12.96
N LEU A 497 -0.58 18.47 -13.52
CA LEU A 497 -0.41 19.92 -13.45
C LEU A 497 -0.80 20.51 -14.80
N TYR A 498 -1.72 21.47 -14.78
CA TYR A 498 -2.05 22.29 -15.94
C TYR A 498 -1.46 23.68 -15.76
N THR A 499 -0.76 24.17 -16.77
CA THR A 499 -0.20 25.53 -16.79
C THR A 499 -0.27 26.11 -18.20
N PRO A 500 -0.60 27.40 -18.40
CA PRO A 500 -0.61 27.99 -19.72
C PRO A 500 0.83 28.25 -20.20
N THR A 501 1.07 28.06 -21.50
CA THR A 501 2.22 28.64 -22.20
C THR A 501 2.09 30.16 -22.30
N TYR A 502 3.17 30.85 -22.69
CA TYR A 502 3.12 32.27 -23.04
C TYR A 502 2.12 32.59 -24.16
N ASP A 503 1.84 31.63 -25.04
CA ASP A 503 0.86 31.76 -26.13
C ASP A 503 -0.59 31.44 -25.67
N GLY A 504 -0.81 31.22 -24.37
CA GLY A 504 -2.13 30.94 -23.80
C GLY A 504 -2.64 29.51 -24.02
N VAL A 505 -1.79 28.62 -24.54
CA VAL A 505 -2.11 27.23 -24.82
C VAL A 505 -1.81 26.35 -23.61
N PRO A 506 -2.67 25.39 -23.22
CA PRO A 506 -2.44 24.59 -22.03
C PRO A 506 -1.29 23.59 -22.21
N VAL A 507 -0.41 23.58 -21.22
CA VAL A 507 0.59 22.54 -20.95
C VAL A 507 0.08 21.65 -19.83
N LYS A 508 0.32 20.35 -19.97
CA LYS A 508 0.06 19.34 -18.95
C LYS A 508 1.36 18.63 -18.59
N VAL A 509 1.77 18.71 -17.33
CA VAL A 509 2.77 17.82 -16.73
C VAL A 509 2.03 16.71 -16.01
N ALA A 510 2.34 15.46 -16.34
CA ALA A 510 1.64 14.30 -15.80
C ALA A 510 2.62 13.28 -15.21
N LEU A 511 2.26 12.68 -14.08
CA LEU A 511 2.86 11.48 -13.50
C LEU A 511 1.73 10.51 -13.17
N LYS A 512 1.71 9.36 -13.82
CA LYS A 512 0.68 8.33 -13.67
C LYS A 512 1.37 7.00 -13.40
N MET A 513 1.19 6.43 -12.23
CA MET A 513 1.76 5.13 -11.84
C MET A 513 0.69 4.25 -11.21
N PRO A 514 -0.24 3.69 -12.00
CA PRO A 514 -1.15 2.68 -11.49
C PRO A 514 -0.40 1.37 -11.19
N LEU A 515 -0.76 0.75 -10.07
CA LEU A 515 -0.31 -0.54 -9.63
C LEU A 515 -1.53 -1.46 -9.53
N VAL A 516 -1.51 -2.55 -10.29
CA VAL A 516 -2.38 -3.70 -10.07
C VAL A 516 -1.59 -4.74 -9.29
N SER A 517 -2.14 -5.23 -8.19
CA SER A 517 -1.57 -6.40 -7.53
C SER A 517 -2.63 -7.46 -7.30
N GLN A 518 -2.23 -8.72 -7.44
CA GLN A 518 -3.09 -9.87 -7.23
C GLN A 518 -2.39 -10.89 -6.33
N PHE A 519 -3.02 -11.18 -5.20
CA PHE A 519 -2.65 -12.29 -4.34
C PHE A 519 -3.72 -13.37 -4.43
N LYS A 520 -3.34 -14.56 -4.87
CA LYS A 520 -4.21 -15.75 -4.82
C LYS A 520 -3.62 -16.71 -3.82
N TYR A 521 -4.41 -17.06 -2.82
CA TYR A 521 -4.10 -18.13 -1.89
C TYR A 521 -5.06 -19.28 -2.10
N ASN A 522 -4.53 -20.45 -2.44
CA ASN A 522 -5.31 -21.65 -2.62
C ASN A 522 -4.53 -22.85 -2.10
N VAL A 523 -5.00 -23.44 -1.02
CA VAL A 523 -4.46 -24.68 -0.47
C VAL A 523 -5.51 -25.77 -0.61
N VAL A 524 -5.11 -26.88 -1.23
CA VAL A 524 -5.94 -28.07 -1.41
C VAL A 524 -5.45 -29.13 -0.44
N VAL A 525 -6.37 -29.61 0.39
CA VAL A 525 -6.15 -30.76 1.28
C VAL A 525 -6.92 -31.94 0.70
N PRO A 526 -6.24 -33.03 0.25
CA PRO A 526 -6.88 -34.24 -0.26
C PRO A 526 -7.90 -34.80 0.74
N SER A 527 -9.01 -35.32 0.23
CA SER A 527 -10.10 -35.89 1.03
C SER A 527 -9.76 -37.23 1.68
N THR A 528 -8.76 -37.95 1.15
CA THR A 528 -8.20 -39.16 1.75
C THR A 528 -6.95 -38.83 2.56
N THR A 529 -7.13 -38.51 3.83
CA THR A 529 -6.03 -38.38 4.77
C THR A 529 -5.57 -39.77 5.20
N ASN A 530 -4.33 -40.14 4.87
CA ASN A 530 -3.68 -41.24 5.57
C ASN A 530 -3.50 -40.77 7.03
N GLN A 531 -3.85 -41.60 8.02
CA GLN A 531 -3.69 -41.22 9.43
C GLN A 531 -2.23 -40.83 9.78
N ASN A 532 -1.26 -41.32 9.00
CA ASN A 532 0.15 -41.09 9.22
C ASN A 532 0.74 -39.94 8.38
N GLU A 533 0.06 -39.52 7.30
CA GLU A 533 0.59 -38.55 6.35
C GLU A 533 -0.50 -37.67 5.74
N VAL A 534 -0.29 -36.35 5.77
CA VAL A 534 -1.15 -35.35 5.14
C VAL A 534 -0.34 -34.57 4.13
N THR A 535 -0.79 -34.56 2.87
CA THR A 535 -0.21 -33.70 1.82
C THR A 535 -1.10 -32.47 1.63
N LEU A 536 -0.52 -31.27 1.63
CA LEU A 536 -1.19 -30.03 1.28
C LEU A 536 -0.62 -29.52 -0.03
N THR A 537 -1.45 -29.36 -1.04
CA THR A 537 -1.01 -28.74 -2.30
C THR A 537 -1.29 -27.25 -2.23
N VAL A 538 -0.23 -26.45 -2.22
CA VAL A 538 -0.30 -24.99 -2.30
C VAL A 538 -0.28 -24.61 -3.78
N ASN A 539 -1.30 -23.89 -4.24
CA ASN A 539 -1.47 -23.39 -5.60
C ASN A 539 -1.72 -21.87 -5.55
N SER A 540 -0.77 -21.15 -4.96
CA SER A 540 -0.88 -19.73 -4.65
C SER A 540 0.05 -18.91 -5.54
N PHE A 541 -0.20 -17.60 -5.62
CA PHE A 541 0.75 -16.68 -6.25
C PHE A 541 0.55 -15.25 -5.77
N PHE A 542 1.61 -14.47 -5.90
CA PHE A 542 1.57 -13.02 -5.86
C PHE A 542 2.04 -12.44 -7.20
N ARG A 543 1.30 -11.45 -7.71
CA ARG A 543 1.60 -10.73 -8.94
C ARG A 543 1.47 -9.23 -8.69
N MET A 544 2.39 -8.46 -9.26
CA MET A 544 2.26 -7.02 -9.35
C MET A 544 2.53 -6.60 -10.78
N TRP A 545 1.78 -5.60 -11.21
CA TRP A 545 1.85 -5.00 -12.52
C TRP A 545 1.72 -3.50 -12.33
N MET A 546 2.83 -2.78 -12.46
CA MET A 546 2.90 -1.33 -12.33
C MET A 546 3.45 -0.75 -13.61
N HIS A 547 2.55 -0.31 -14.49
CA HIS A 547 2.95 0.39 -15.69
C HIS A 547 2.45 1.83 -15.67
N GLY A 548 3.39 2.76 -15.76
CA GLY A 548 3.13 4.18 -15.61
C GLY A 548 3.91 5.02 -16.61
N TYR A 549 3.67 6.32 -16.56
CA TYR A 549 4.47 7.28 -17.28
C TYR A 549 4.57 8.59 -16.53
N TYR A 550 5.61 9.35 -16.84
CA TYR A 550 5.69 10.77 -16.52
C TYR A 550 6.13 11.56 -17.74
N GLY A 551 5.67 12.80 -17.88
CA GLY A 551 5.98 13.58 -19.06
C GLY A 551 5.32 14.95 -19.10
N VAL A 552 5.59 15.64 -20.20
CA VAL A 552 5.07 16.98 -20.49
C VAL A 552 4.41 16.96 -21.84
N SER A 553 3.25 17.61 -21.94
CA SER A 553 2.48 17.73 -23.17
C SER A 553 1.87 19.09 -23.31
N VAL A 554 1.69 19.53 -24.55
CA VAL A 554 1.05 20.79 -24.93
C VAL A 554 -0.16 20.43 -25.77
N TYR A 555 -1.28 21.10 -25.52
CA TYR A 555 -2.49 20.94 -26.30
C TYR A 555 -2.39 21.76 -27.59
N ASN A 556 -2.80 21.23 -28.72
CA ASN A 556 -2.97 22.01 -29.95
C ASN A 556 -4.47 22.25 -30.17
N PRO A 557 -4.97 23.48 -29.95
CA PRO A 557 -6.40 23.76 -30.08
C PRO A 557 -6.90 23.70 -31.54
N PHE A 558 -6.02 23.89 -32.53
CA PHE A 558 -6.40 23.85 -33.94
C PHE A 558 -6.59 22.43 -34.46
N ALA A 559 -5.77 21.50 -33.97
CA ALA A 559 -5.85 20.09 -34.33
C ALA A 559 -6.60 19.25 -33.28
N VAL A 560 -7.00 19.83 -32.15
CA VAL A 560 -7.68 19.13 -31.05
C VAL A 560 -6.85 17.90 -30.61
N THR A 561 -5.54 18.11 -30.40
CA THR A 561 -4.56 17.04 -30.15
C THR A 561 -3.64 17.40 -28.99
N TRP A 562 -3.30 16.41 -28.18
CA TRP A 562 -2.21 16.52 -27.20
C TRP A 562 -0.92 16.01 -27.82
N GLN A 563 0.12 16.84 -27.79
CA GLN A 563 1.45 16.49 -28.29
C GLN A 563 2.48 16.66 -27.19
N GLY A 564 3.47 15.77 -27.11
CA GLY A 564 4.45 15.85 -26.03
C GLY A 564 5.45 14.73 -26.00
N THR A 565 6.17 14.69 -24.89
CA THR A 565 7.15 13.65 -24.56
C THR A 565 6.79 13.03 -23.22
N ARG A 566 6.99 11.73 -23.11
CA ARG A 566 6.80 11.00 -21.86
C ARG A 566 7.82 9.88 -21.72
N ARG A 567 8.20 9.59 -20.49
CA ARG A 567 8.93 8.39 -20.14
C ARG A 567 7.94 7.37 -19.60
N VAL A 568 7.86 6.21 -20.25
CA VAL A 568 7.01 5.09 -19.85
C VAL A 568 7.86 4.11 -19.05
N GLN A 569 7.39 3.74 -17.87
CA GLN A 569 8.01 2.75 -17.01
C GLN A 569 7.08 1.55 -16.90
N ALA A 570 7.64 0.36 -17.09
CA ALA A 570 6.97 -0.90 -16.83
C ALA A 570 7.71 -1.64 -15.72
N PHE A 571 6.97 -2.09 -14.72
CA PHE A 571 7.44 -2.96 -13.66
C PHE A 571 6.45 -4.11 -13.48
N ASP A 572 6.92 -5.33 -13.73
CA ASP A 572 6.18 -6.57 -13.51
C ASP A 572 6.88 -7.39 -12.43
N PHE A 573 6.10 -7.98 -11.53
CA PHE A 573 6.60 -8.87 -10.48
C PHE A 573 5.71 -10.11 -10.43
N HIS A 574 6.32 -11.29 -10.40
CA HIS A 574 5.60 -12.54 -10.22
C HIS A 574 6.35 -13.49 -9.29
N VAL A 575 5.65 -13.97 -8.27
CA VAL A 575 6.09 -15.06 -7.41
C VAL A 575 4.99 -16.12 -7.34
N PRO A 576 5.07 -17.20 -8.12
CA PRO A 576 4.26 -18.39 -7.89
C PRO A 576 4.70 -19.13 -6.64
N LEU A 577 3.72 -19.58 -5.86
CA LEU A 577 3.88 -20.41 -4.67
C LEU A 577 3.17 -21.73 -4.94
N VAL A 578 3.81 -22.58 -5.74
CA VAL A 578 3.31 -23.90 -6.13
C VAL A 578 4.22 -24.98 -5.58
N PHE A 579 3.76 -25.66 -4.54
CA PHE A 579 4.49 -26.75 -3.90
C PHE A 579 3.54 -27.60 -3.05
N ASP A 580 3.92 -28.86 -2.85
CA ASP A 580 3.27 -29.74 -1.89
C ASP A 580 3.99 -29.66 -0.54
N VAL A 581 3.23 -29.59 0.54
CA VAL A 581 3.69 -29.73 1.91
C VAL A 581 3.21 -31.07 2.45
N ILE A 582 4.13 -32.00 2.66
CA ILE A 582 3.82 -33.34 3.14
C ILE A 582 4.21 -33.43 4.61
N PHE A 583 3.23 -33.62 5.49
CA PHE A 583 3.45 -33.85 6.92
C PHE A 583 3.37 -35.34 7.22
N ASN A 584 4.45 -35.91 7.75
CA ASN A 584 4.48 -37.28 8.27
C ASN A 584 4.49 -37.26 9.80
N PHE A 585 3.36 -37.64 10.41
CA PHE A 585 3.17 -37.58 11.85
C PHE A 585 3.87 -38.71 12.61
N GLN A 586 4.17 -39.84 11.95
CA GLN A 586 4.93 -40.94 12.56
C GLN A 586 6.43 -40.60 12.69
N GLN A 587 7.00 -40.00 11.65
CA GLN A 587 8.42 -39.66 11.58
C GLN A 587 8.72 -38.27 12.16
N ASN A 588 7.69 -37.52 12.57
CA ASN A 588 7.79 -36.14 13.01
C ASN A 588 8.55 -35.23 12.03
N SER A 589 8.30 -35.42 10.73
CA SER A 589 8.98 -34.71 9.66
C SER A 589 7.97 -34.09 8.70
N PHE A 590 8.33 -32.97 8.09
CA PHE A 590 7.62 -32.45 6.92
C PHE A 590 8.56 -32.39 5.72
N LYS A 591 8.00 -32.47 4.51
CA LYS A 591 8.73 -32.40 3.25
C LYS A 591 8.04 -31.40 2.34
N LEU A 592 8.83 -30.48 1.79
CA LEU A 592 8.37 -29.58 0.72
C LEU A 592 8.77 -30.17 -0.63
N VAL A 593 7.82 -30.23 -1.55
CA VAL A 593 8.03 -30.75 -2.90
C VAL A 593 7.58 -29.69 -3.90
N TRP A 594 8.54 -29.05 -4.56
CA TRP A 594 8.26 -28.23 -5.73
C TRP A 594 8.12 -29.15 -6.94
N SER A 595 6.92 -29.16 -7.53
CA SER A 595 6.65 -29.83 -8.78
C SER A 595 6.50 -28.80 -9.89
N LYS A 596 6.99 -29.11 -11.10
CA LYS A 596 6.76 -28.27 -12.27
C LYS A 596 5.26 -28.25 -12.54
N HIS A 597 4.65 -27.08 -12.47
CA HIS A 597 3.23 -26.91 -12.76
C HIS A 597 2.98 -27.06 -14.28
N ALA A 598 1.83 -27.60 -14.68
CA ALA A 598 1.51 -27.83 -16.09
C ALA A 598 1.42 -26.51 -16.89
N ASN A 599 0.92 -25.45 -16.25
CA ASN A 599 0.94 -24.10 -16.81
C ASN A 599 2.26 -23.41 -16.48
N GLU A 600 3.01 -23.05 -17.53
CA GLU A 600 4.35 -22.44 -17.43
C GLU A 600 4.39 -21.11 -16.69
N VAL A 601 3.29 -20.34 -16.68
CA VAL A 601 3.23 -19.05 -15.96
C VAL A 601 3.49 -19.26 -14.46
N PHE A 602 3.10 -20.41 -13.90
CA PHE A 602 3.34 -20.75 -12.48
C PHE A 602 4.75 -21.28 -12.20
N ASN A 603 5.59 -21.43 -13.22
CA ASN A 603 6.96 -21.91 -13.08
C ASN A 603 8.00 -20.78 -13.16
N VAL A 604 7.56 -19.53 -13.28
CA VAL A 604 8.44 -18.37 -13.45
C VAL A 604 8.33 -17.45 -12.25
N VAL A 605 9.43 -17.29 -11.53
CA VAL A 605 9.59 -16.33 -10.44
C VAL A 605 10.52 -15.23 -10.92
N GLY A 606 10.13 -13.97 -10.76
CA GLY A 606 11.04 -12.87 -11.06
C GLY A 606 10.35 -11.52 -11.13
N PHE A 607 11.14 -10.52 -11.45
CA PHE A 607 10.68 -9.18 -11.75
C PHE A 607 11.28 -8.72 -13.08
N LYS A 608 10.55 -7.85 -13.78
CA LYS A 608 11.00 -7.19 -15.00
C LYS A 608 10.78 -5.71 -14.81
N SER A 609 11.81 -4.91 -15.05
CA SER A 609 11.69 -3.46 -15.14
C SER A 609 12.21 -2.97 -16.48
N HIS A 610 11.48 -2.09 -17.12
CA HIS A 610 11.86 -1.51 -18.40
C HIS A 610 11.40 -0.06 -18.48
N VAL A 611 12.23 0.79 -19.08
CA VAL A 611 11.95 2.23 -19.21
C VAL A 611 12.23 2.66 -20.64
N LYS A 612 11.31 3.43 -21.23
CA LYS A 612 11.47 4.01 -22.57
C LYS A 612 10.96 5.43 -22.64
N THR A 613 11.55 6.22 -23.53
CA THR A 613 11.08 7.59 -23.81
C THR A 613 10.29 7.59 -25.11
N GLN A 614 9.13 8.23 -25.11
CA GLN A 614 8.24 8.33 -26.25
C GLN A 614 7.91 9.78 -26.56
N VAL A 615 7.90 10.12 -27.85
CA VAL A 615 7.20 11.29 -28.35
C VAL A 615 5.83 10.86 -28.84
N TYR A 616 4.84 11.74 -28.69
CA TYR A 616 3.48 11.41 -29.10
C TYR A 616 2.70 12.62 -29.58
N ALA A 617 1.73 12.34 -30.45
CA ALA A 617 0.68 13.25 -30.87
C ALA A 617 -0.62 12.44 -30.91
N LYS A 618 -1.53 12.69 -29.98
CA LYS A 618 -2.79 11.93 -29.81
C LYS A 618 -3.98 12.88 -29.97
N PRO A 619 -4.98 12.54 -30.82
CA PRO A 619 -6.22 13.31 -30.89
C PRO A 619 -7.03 13.16 -29.60
N ASP A 620 -7.68 14.25 -29.19
CA ASP A 620 -8.60 14.27 -28.05
C ASP A 620 -10.03 13.85 -28.46
N THR A 621 -10.29 13.83 -29.77
CA THR A 621 -11.56 13.40 -30.37
C THR A 621 -11.37 12.17 -31.26
N GLU A 622 -12.46 11.63 -31.81
CA GLU A 622 -12.38 10.55 -32.80
C GLU A 622 -11.79 11.01 -34.15
N VAL A 623 -11.68 12.33 -34.38
CA VAL A 623 -11.06 12.89 -35.58
C VAL A 623 -9.55 12.89 -35.43
N ASP A 624 -8.90 12.03 -36.19
CA ASP A 624 -7.45 11.90 -36.22
C ASP A 624 -6.85 12.75 -37.35
N TYR A 625 -6.35 13.94 -37.03
CA TYR A 625 -5.68 14.81 -38.01
C TYR A 625 -4.28 14.35 -38.41
N LEU A 626 -3.64 13.47 -37.63
CA LEU A 626 -2.29 12.99 -37.93
C LEU A 626 -2.29 12.08 -39.16
N LYS A 627 -3.26 11.16 -39.25
CA LYS A 627 -3.31 10.17 -40.34
C LYS A 627 -3.56 10.76 -41.74
N PRO A 628 -4.47 11.72 -41.92
CA PRO A 628 -4.65 12.41 -43.19
C PRO A 628 -3.41 13.21 -43.63
N THR A 629 -2.71 13.85 -42.69
CA THR A 629 -1.52 14.66 -43.00
C THR A 629 -0.25 13.82 -43.18
N CYS A 630 -0.12 12.74 -42.43
CA CYS A 630 1.00 11.81 -42.48
C CYS A 630 0.52 10.36 -42.28
N PRO A 631 0.17 9.65 -43.36
CA PRO A 631 -0.32 8.27 -43.27
C PRO A 631 0.69 7.30 -42.63
N ALA A 632 1.99 7.57 -42.79
CA ALA A 632 3.08 6.78 -42.23
C ALA A 632 3.37 7.09 -40.75
N CYS A 633 2.90 8.21 -40.22
CA CYS A 633 3.18 8.61 -38.84
C CYS A 633 2.36 7.77 -37.85
N TYR A 634 2.96 7.52 -36.68
CA TYR A 634 2.33 6.84 -35.56
C TYR A 634 2.00 7.86 -34.47
N HIS A 635 0.93 7.63 -33.70
CA HIS A 635 0.59 8.51 -32.57
C HIS A 635 1.62 8.46 -31.45
N TYR A 636 2.41 7.40 -31.38
CA TYR A 636 3.45 7.17 -30.38
C TYR A 636 4.70 6.63 -31.07
N GLU A 637 5.85 7.20 -30.77
CA GLU A 637 7.14 6.77 -31.30
C GLU A 637 8.18 6.74 -30.18
N THR A 638 8.90 5.62 -30.06
CA THR A 638 9.97 5.47 -29.06
C THR A 638 11.22 6.19 -29.55
N VAL A 639 11.76 7.08 -28.72
CA VAL A 639 12.97 7.83 -29.01
C VAL A 639 14.18 6.88 -28.98
N THR A 640 14.99 6.91 -30.03
CA THR A 640 16.22 6.14 -30.14
C THR A 640 17.42 7.07 -30.24
N ALA A 641 18.51 6.73 -29.54
CA ALA A 641 19.76 7.48 -29.65
C ALA A 641 20.39 7.26 -31.04
N VAL A 642 21.05 8.29 -31.58
CA VAL A 642 21.75 8.24 -32.86
C VAL A 642 23.22 8.62 -32.65
N PRO A 643 24.19 7.76 -32.98
CA PRO A 643 24.02 6.43 -33.60
C PRO A 643 23.36 5.42 -32.66
N VAL A 644 22.61 4.46 -33.24
CA VAL A 644 21.92 3.43 -32.46
C VAL A 644 22.95 2.64 -31.63
N PRO A 645 22.85 2.66 -30.30
CA PRO A 645 23.78 1.93 -29.43
C PRO A 645 23.72 0.44 -29.72
N LYS A 646 24.86 -0.25 -29.62
CA LYS A 646 24.88 -1.72 -29.61
C LYS A 646 24.36 -2.21 -28.25
N LYS A 647 23.05 -2.34 -28.17
CA LYS A 647 22.33 -2.96 -27.06
C LYS A 647 22.78 -4.41 -26.93
N LYS A 648 23.02 -4.87 -25.69
CA LYS A 648 23.40 -6.24 -25.37
C LYS A 648 22.49 -6.79 -24.30
N ASP A 649 22.22 -8.09 -24.42
CA ASP A 649 21.62 -8.85 -23.35
C ASP A 649 22.74 -9.54 -22.58
N VAL A 650 22.78 -9.29 -21.28
CA VAL A 650 23.84 -9.77 -20.41
C VAL A 650 23.22 -10.58 -19.29
N VAL A 651 23.65 -11.83 -19.18
CA VAL A 651 23.38 -12.68 -18.03
C VAL A 651 24.32 -12.26 -16.91
N LEU A 652 23.75 -11.76 -15.81
CA LEU A 652 24.50 -11.30 -14.64
C LEU A 652 24.67 -12.44 -13.63
N TYR A 653 23.69 -13.33 -13.56
CA TYR A 653 23.72 -14.49 -12.69
C TYR A 653 22.87 -15.61 -13.28
N GLU A 654 23.42 -16.82 -13.26
CA GLU A 654 22.72 -18.02 -13.67
C GLU A 654 23.18 -19.20 -12.81
N ALA A 655 22.22 -19.88 -12.18
CA ALA A 655 22.49 -21.04 -11.36
C ALA A 655 21.34 -22.05 -11.41
N HIS A 656 21.69 -23.32 -11.41
CA HIS A 656 20.73 -24.41 -11.25
C HIS A 656 20.86 -25.00 -9.85
N SER A 657 19.79 -24.89 -9.05
CA SER A 657 19.74 -25.55 -7.76
C SER A 657 19.44 -27.03 -7.94
N LYS A 658 20.42 -27.87 -7.64
CA LYS A 658 20.24 -29.33 -7.62
C LYS A 658 19.23 -29.79 -6.56
N TYR A 659 19.02 -28.99 -5.51
CA TYR A 659 18.13 -29.32 -4.40
C TYR A 659 16.67 -28.99 -4.68
N THR A 660 16.41 -27.88 -5.36
CA THR A 660 15.04 -27.42 -5.66
C THR A 660 14.62 -27.65 -7.10
N GLY A 661 15.56 -27.99 -8.00
CA GLY A 661 15.32 -28.07 -9.44
C GLY A 661 15.09 -26.72 -10.12
N LEU A 662 15.19 -25.61 -9.36
CA LEU A 662 14.96 -24.27 -9.86
C LEU A 662 16.17 -23.75 -10.66
N HIS A 663 15.86 -23.05 -11.74
CA HIS A 663 16.81 -22.26 -12.52
C HIS A 663 16.68 -20.81 -12.08
N PHE A 664 17.70 -20.30 -11.41
CA PHE A 664 17.80 -18.91 -11.04
C PHE A 664 18.52 -18.17 -12.15
N PHE A 665 17.91 -17.10 -12.62
CA PHE A 665 18.40 -16.35 -13.77
C PHE A 665 18.16 -14.85 -13.54
N LEU A 666 19.23 -14.08 -13.63
CA LEU A 666 19.19 -12.62 -13.65
C LEU A 666 19.89 -12.17 -14.91
N SER A 667 19.15 -11.53 -15.79
CA SER A 667 19.71 -10.86 -16.96
C SER A 667 19.26 -9.42 -16.99
N VAL A 668 20.13 -8.59 -17.54
CA VAL A 668 19.76 -7.25 -17.98
C VAL A 668 19.79 -7.28 -19.50
N PHE A 669 18.64 -6.98 -20.09
CA PHE A 669 18.46 -6.90 -21.54
C PHE A 669 18.39 -5.43 -21.95
N ASP A 670 18.67 -5.18 -23.23
CA ASP A 670 18.58 -3.84 -23.79
C ASP A 670 19.49 -2.76 -23.14
N VAL A 671 20.72 -3.14 -22.75
CA VAL A 671 21.69 -2.20 -22.14
C VAL A 671 22.90 -1.90 -23.01
N GLU A 672 23.40 -0.67 -22.91
CA GLU A 672 24.63 -0.22 -23.56
C GLU A 672 25.88 -0.69 -22.80
N VAL A 673 25.84 -0.57 -21.47
CA VAL A 673 26.92 -0.97 -20.57
C VAL A 673 26.36 -1.96 -19.55
N PRO A 674 26.98 -3.15 -19.38
CA PRO A 674 26.56 -4.10 -18.37
C PRO A 674 26.69 -3.49 -16.96
N PRO A 675 25.66 -3.53 -16.12
CA PRO A 675 25.76 -3.03 -14.76
C PRO A 675 26.68 -3.92 -13.92
N THR A 676 27.53 -3.30 -13.09
CA THR A 676 28.26 -4.01 -12.03
C THR A 676 27.35 -4.27 -10.85
N VAL A 677 26.90 -5.51 -10.70
CA VAL A 677 26.09 -5.94 -9.56
C VAL A 677 27.00 -6.19 -8.35
N LYS A 678 27.01 -5.28 -7.37
CA LYS A 678 27.86 -5.39 -6.17
C LYS A 678 27.43 -6.50 -5.19
N TYR A 679 26.20 -7.00 -5.26
CA TYR A 679 25.56 -7.73 -4.14
C TYR A 679 24.99 -9.14 -4.44
N PHE A 680 25.43 -9.83 -5.50
CA PHE A 680 24.94 -11.19 -5.82
C PHE A 680 25.99 -12.31 -5.71
N LYS A 681 27.04 -12.13 -4.88
CA LYS A 681 28.00 -13.20 -4.57
C LYS A 681 27.58 -14.03 -3.39
#